data_AF-A0A3M1ADB1-F1
#
_entry.id   AF-A0A3M1ADB1-F1
#
_cell.length_a   1.000
_cell.length_b   1.000
_cell.length_c   1.000
_cell.angle_alpha   90.00
_cell.angle_beta   90.00
_cell.angle_gamma   90.00
#
_symmetry.space_group_name_H-M   'P 1'
#
loop_
_entity.id
_entity.type
_entity.pdbx_description
1 polymer ?
#
loop_
_entity_poly.entity_id
_entity_poly.type
_entity_poly.pdbx_seq_one_letter_code
_entity_poly.pdbx_strand_id
1 'polypeptide(L)'
;MKKWQILFRSFFAVLLIYGMTIEPASFAKERPAHEKGDRLAKTGAYQPERYQILNINNLWTWAREDGLSNHSPTGDNGTFFPRGTAFIIYQDGFVFGSKAYVDAAHTQPAPFSQTIRVGGATYGTGTRAGWVDGFGANATAVDPDDPRARIYRIRRDWKEMTQDELRRDAAESNEIPASDVTAAQMQAVYDQYTKDWNEWPVDLGAPFIDRNGNGIYDPPPADFTTKELIEKGYDEPGLAGADPNSPADQVIWTVYNDLHRPTSTGRFGSEPTGLEIQVTIWGYKRTDALGNIFFRKWRIINKGGVEIDANGTKGVFNLDSMYVCQWSDPDLGSFSDDLVGCDTTLSLGFVYNGNAIDTDFRKFNLPPPSGGYDFLQGPIIPSPGDRAVFDLKYIDDFKNLGMTGFSYFSAGSPYSDPGGGYDTNTILWYKMLRGFAPLEGPDQRYAFPPGVTPGPFPLAGDPVTGTGHIDGQGQDYSFVPGDRRLLVITGPFELAAGDTQEVVVAFVAGLGSDRLSSVSVMKFNDRFAQNTYDALFQVPQAPAAPDVKVTELNGEIILDWGSDLEQVAATEEKVNEPGGYKFEGYNVYQLPTPTSSLKDAKRIVTFDLPTDPTVVLDEQFDVSSGQILEQPVQFGSNSGIQRYFKFDRDYVQDVDKLNNGQEYYLAVTAYSVATVPGFLPASLESNVRVLAVTPKVPFGTQ
;
A
#
# COMPACT_ATOMS: atom_id res chain seq x y z
N MET A 1 84.08 8.39 -4.51
CA MET A 1 84.25 7.85 -3.14
C MET A 1 84.35 9.01 -2.16
N LYS A 2 83.65 8.90 -1.03
CA LYS A 2 83.06 9.95 -0.18
C LYS A 2 84.04 10.83 0.62
N LYS A 3 83.72 12.13 0.76
CA LYS A 3 84.04 13.08 1.85
C LYS A 3 83.06 14.26 1.74
N TRP A 4 82.66 15.03 2.75
CA TRP A 4 82.35 14.92 4.19
C TRP A 4 81.68 16.28 4.55
N GLN A 5 81.02 16.39 5.72
CA GLN A 5 80.57 17.62 6.44
C GLN A 5 79.19 18.23 6.05
N ILE A 6 78.14 18.13 6.88
CA ILE A 6 77.83 18.70 8.22
C ILE A 6 77.49 20.20 8.17
N LEU A 7 76.23 20.55 8.47
CA LEU A 7 75.88 21.61 9.43
C LEU A 7 74.41 21.53 9.89
N PHE A 8 74.28 21.35 11.21
CA PHE A 8 73.09 21.40 12.05
C PHE A 8 72.60 22.85 12.21
N ARG A 9 71.27 23.10 12.16
CA ARG A 9 70.57 24.01 13.09
C ARG A 9 69.09 23.61 13.24
N SER A 10 68.73 23.39 14.49
CA SER A 10 67.45 22.96 15.06
C SER A 10 66.40 24.08 15.05
N PHE A 11 65.10 23.75 14.93
CA PHE A 11 64.10 23.71 16.03
C PHE A 11 62.64 23.82 15.51
N PHE A 12 61.76 23.17 16.26
CA PHE A 12 60.28 23.27 16.33
C PHE A 12 59.41 22.27 15.56
N ALA A 13 58.68 21.54 16.39
CA ALA A 13 57.73 20.48 16.14
C ALA A 13 56.42 20.97 15.54
N VAL A 14 55.82 20.14 14.68
CA VAL A 14 54.38 19.88 14.65
C VAL A 14 54.19 18.40 14.37
N LEU A 15 53.65 17.68 15.35
CA LEU A 15 53.20 16.30 15.26
C LEU A 15 51.87 16.32 14.48
N LEU A 16 51.92 16.08 13.18
CA LEU A 16 50.73 15.90 12.36
C LEU A 16 50.28 14.44 12.51
N ILE A 17 49.34 14.24 13.44
CA ILE A 17 48.55 13.03 13.58
C ILE A 17 47.80 12.84 12.26
N TYR A 18 48.18 11.81 11.50
CA TYR A 18 47.39 11.30 10.38
C TYR A 18 46.12 10.67 10.98
N GLY A 19 45.09 11.48 11.15
CA GLY A 19 43.73 10.99 11.28
C GLY A 19 43.30 10.47 9.92
N MET A 20 43.55 9.18 9.65
CA MET A 20 42.82 8.47 8.61
C MET A 20 41.36 8.38 9.08
N THR A 21 40.57 9.39 8.76
CA THR A 21 39.12 9.23 8.61
C THR A 21 38.94 8.26 7.46
N ILE A 22 38.69 6.99 7.79
CA ILE A 22 38.09 6.04 6.86
C ILE A 22 36.67 6.55 6.68
N GLU A 23 36.45 7.41 5.69
CA GLU A 23 35.11 7.57 5.14
C GLU A 23 34.73 6.21 4.56
N PRO A 24 33.59 5.61 4.96
CA PRO A 24 33.07 4.47 4.21
C PRO A 24 32.82 4.97 2.79
N ALA A 25 33.58 4.45 1.83
CA ALA A 25 33.33 4.71 0.42
C ALA A 25 31.93 4.19 0.10
N SER A 26 30.96 5.09 -0.07
CA SER A 26 29.64 4.75 -0.57
C SER A 26 29.78 4.41 -2.05
N PHE A 27 29.51 3.15 -2.39
CA PHE A 27 29.55 2.69 -3.77
C PHE A 27 28.13 2.76 -4.37
N ALA A 28 27.78 3.88 -4.98
CA ALA A 28 26.69 3.89 -5.96
C ALA A 28 27.21 3.23 -7.24
N LYS A 29 26.59 2.14 -7.69
CA LYS A 29 26.97 1.47 -8.95
C LYS A 29 26.15 2.06 -10.10
N GLU A 30 26.81 2.42 -11.19
CA GLU A 30 26.10 2.91 -12.37
C GLU A 30 25.21 1.81 -12.97
N ARG A 31 23.94 2.13 -13.24
CA ARG A 31 22.95 1.19 -13.79
C ARG A 31 23.45 0.57 -15.10
N PRO A 32 23.26 -0.74 -15.32
CA PRO A 32 23.48 -1.36 -16.62
C PRO A 32 22.74 -0.62 -17.75
N ALA A 33 23.33 -0.57 -18.95
CA ALA A 33 22.81 0.25 -20.06
C ALA A 33 21.35 -0.06 -20.46
N HIS A 34 20.90 -1.30 -20.28
CA HIS A 34 19.55 -1.76 -20.62
C HIS A 34 18.51 -1.46 -19.52
N GLU A 35 18.96 -1.04 -18.33
CA GLU A 35 18.11 -0.54 -17.25
C GLU A 35 17.89 0.97 -17.33
N LYS A 36 18.70 1.65 -18.15
CA LYS A 36 18.45 3.03 -18.53
C LYS A 36 17.29 3.00 -19.53
N GLY A 37 16.07 3.26 -19.06
CA GLY A 37 14.94 3.51 -19.97
C GLY A 37 15.32 4.57 -21.01
N ASP A 38 14.59 4.63 -22.13
CA ASP A 38 14.75 5.74 -23.08
C ASP A 38 14.79 7.04 -22.28
N ARG A 39 15.90 7.79 -22.39
CA ARG A 39 16.02 9.13 -21.81
C ARG A 39 15.09 10.04 -22.57
N LEU A 40 13.79 9.84 -22.37
CA LEU A 40 12.76 10.77 -22.76
C LEU A 40 13.15 12.11 -22.14
N ALA A 41 13.06 13.18 -22.93
CA ALA A 41 13.29 14.52 -22.42
C ALA A 41 12.50 14.69 -21.13
N LYS A 42 13.07 15.37 -20.12
CA LYS A 42 12.31 15.77 -18.92
C LYS A 42 11.09 16.57 -19.39
N THR A 43 9.98 15.88 -19.51
CA THR A 43 8.66 16.42 -19.85
C THR A 43 8.09 17.10 -18.59
N GLY A 44 7.15 18.02 -18.75
CA GLY A 44 6.49 18.64 -17.58
C GLY A 44 5.82 17.58 -16.69
N ALA A 45 5.76 17.86 -15.38
CA ALA A 45 5.29 16.92 -14.36
C ALA A 45 3.83 16.44 -14.57
N TYR A 46 2.97 17.27 -15.16
CA TYR A 46 1.57 16.88 -15.39
C TYR A 46 1.35 16.19 -16.74
N GLN A 47 1.29 14.85 -16.72
CA GLN A 47 1.01 14.00 -17.87
C GLN A 47 -0.01 12.90 -17.49
N PRO A 48 -1.28 13.25 -17.27
CA PRO A 48 -2.26 12.36 -16.65
C PRO A 48 -2.63 11.13 -17.50
N GLU A 49 -2.36 11.14 -18.80
CA GLU A 49 -2.58 9.96 -19.66
C GLU A 49 -1.49 8.90 -19.48
N ARG A 50 -0.35 9.30 -18.90
CA ARG A 50 0.83 8.44 -18.72
C ARG A 50 1.12 8.16 -17.25
N TYR A 51 1.10 9.21 -16.44
CA TYR A 51 1.40 9.12 -15.02
C TYR A 51 0.17 9.48 -14.19
N GLN A 52 -0.10 8.67 -13.18
CA GLN A 52 -1.12 8.95 -12.17
C GLN A 52 -0.55 8.73 -10.78
N ILE A 53 -1.13 9.39 -9.79
CA ILE A 53 -0.72 9.27 -8.40
C ILE A 53 -1.84 8.72 -7.54
N LEU A 54 -1.46 7.87 -6.58
CA LEU A 54 -2.31 7.58 -5.42
C LEU A 54 -1.83 8.45 -4.27
N ASN A 55 -2.74 9.28 -3.78
CA ASN A 55 -2.51 10.30 -2.75
C ASN A 55 -3.75 10.52 -1.86
N ILE A 56 -4.62 9.52 -1.75
CA ILE A 56 -5.83 9.59 -0.92
C ILE A 56 -5.53 9.60 0.58
N ASN A 57 -4.40 9.01 0.97
CA ASN A 57 -4.01 8.78 2.36
C ASN A 57 -2.65 9.43 2.69
N ASN A 58 -1.92 8.88 3.67
CA ASN A 58 -0.62 9.40 4.11
C ASN A 58 0.55 8.99 3.21
N LEU A 59 0.25 8.44 2.03
CA LEU A 59 1.22 8.11 0.98
C LEU A 59 1.00 9.02 -0.23
N TRP A 60 2.08 9.27 -0.97
CA TRP A 60 2.04 9.80 -2.33
C TRP A 60 2.90 8.89 -3.19
N THR A 61 2.29 8.12 -4.09
CA THR A 61 2.94 7.10 -4.94
C THR A 61 2.58 7.30 -6.41
N TRP A 62 3.54 7.05 -7.30
CA TRP A 62 3.37 7.15 -8.76
C TRP A 62 3.09 5.80 -9.42
N ALA A 63 2.30 5.82 -10.48
CA ALA A 63 2.09 4.69 -11.38
C ALA A 63 2.12 5.16 -12.84
N ARG A 64 2.51 4.28 -13.76
CA ARG A 64 2.65 4.57 -15.18
C ARG A 64 1.86 3.61 -16.08
N GLU A 65 1.47 4.06 -17.27
CA GLU A 65 0.61 3.35 -18.22
C GLU A 65 1.17 2.02 -18.74
N ASP A 66 2.49 1.83 -18.67
CA ASP A 66 3.20 0.70 -19.27
C ASP A 66 3.76 -0.30 -18.25
N GLY A 67 3.33 -0.19 -16.98
CA GLY A 67 3.71 -1.08 -15.89
C GLY A 67 4.96 -0.66 -15.11
N LEU A 68 5.63 0.42 -15.48
CA LEU A 68 6.54 1.08 -14.52
C LEU A 68 5.74 1.71 -13.38
N SER A 69 6.33 1.71 -12.19
CA SER A 69 5.72 2.32 -11.03
C SER A 69 6.75 2.97 -10.13
N ASN A 70 6.26 3.87 -9.29
CA ASN A 70 7.06 4.59 -8.32
C ASN A 70 8.26 5.31 -8.93
N HIS A 71 8.11 6.01 -10.05
CA HIS A 71 9.14 6.94 -10.52
C HIS A 71 8.47 8.16 -11.12
N SER A 72 8.86 9.36 -10.68
CA SER A 72 8.12 10.57 -11.05
C SER A 72 8.37 10.95 -12.53
N PRO A 73 7.41 11.63 -13.18
CA PRO A 73 7.59 12.18 -14.52
C PRO A 73 8.87 13.04 -14.70
N THR A 74 9.32 13.74 -13.65
CA THR A 74 10.55 14.56 -13.70
C THR A 74 11.84 13.78 -13.42
N GLY A 75 11.70 12.50 -13.08
CA GLY A 75 12.77 11.55 -12.79
C GLY A 75 13.14 11.45 -11.31
N ASP A 76 12.28 11.95 -10.42
CA ASP A 76 12.42 11.92 -8.96
C ASP A 76 11.82 10.64 -8.36
N ASN A 77 11.83 10.56 -7.03
CA ASN A 77 11.41 9.42 -6.23
C ASN A 77 9.93 9.05 -6.38
N GLY A 78 9.62 7.80 -6.10
CA GLY A 78 8.33 7.19 -6.34
C GLY A 78 7.29 7.32 -5.24
N THR A 79 7.63 6.89 -4.03
CA THR A 79 6.71 6.91 -2.88
C THR A 79 7.25 7.79 -1.77
N PHE A 80 6.41 8.71 -1.30
CA PHE A 80 6.69 9.59 -0.17
C PHE A 80 5.90 9.16 1.07
N PHE A 81 6.59 9.04 2.20
CA PHE A 81 6.01 8.69 3.49
C PHE A 81 6.85 9.25 4.66
N PRO A 82 6.23 9.92 5.65
CA PRO A 82 4.88 10.46 5.60
C PRO A 82 4.70 11.42 4.42
N ARG A 83 3.51 11.44 3.81
CA ARG A 83 3.23 12.30 2.65
C ARG A 83 3.59 13.76 2.95
N GLY A 84 4.29 14.41 2.02
CA GLY A 84 4.78 15.78 2.16
C GLY A 84 6.10 15.93 2.92
N THR A 85 6.81 14.81 3.18
CA THR A 85 8.13 14.82 3.82
C THR A 85 9.23 14.33 2.85
N ALA A 86 9.85 13.19 3.11
CA ALA A 86 10.85 12.54 2.26
C ALA A 86 10.29 11.23 1.65
N PHE A 87 11.12 10.56 0.86
CA PHE A 87 10.76 9.37 0.09
C PHE A 87 11.20 8.09 0.79
N ILE A 88 10.48 7.02 0.51
CA ILE A 88 10.70 5.67 1.05
C ILE A 88 10.89 4.62 -0.04
N ILE A 89 10.43 4.91 -1.26
CA ILE A 89 10.68 4.09 -2.46
C ILE A 89 11.11 5.01 -3.59
N TYR A 90 12.29 4.78 -4.15
CA TYR A 90 12.79 5.45 -5.35
C TYR A 90 12.12 4.92 -6.60
N GLN A 91 12.04 3.59 -6.76
CA GLN A 91 11.37 2.91 -7.87
C GLN A 91 10.93 1.49 -7.52
N ASP A 92 9.83 1.03 -8.09
CA ASP A 92 9.39 -0.36 -7.96
C ASP A 92 8.77 -0.90 -9.25
N GLY A 93 8.45 -2.19 -9.26
CA GLY A 93 7.88 -2.81 -10.44
C GLY A 93 7.50 -4.27 -10.26
N PHE A 94 6.90 -4.82 -11.29
CA PHE A 94 6.43 -6.20 -11.32
C PHE A 94 7.24 -6.99 -12.36
N VAL A 95 7.83 -8.09 -11.95
CA VAL A 95 8.62 -8.97 -12.84
C VAL A 95 8.02 -10.37 -12.83
N PHE A 96 7.98 -11.00 -13.99
CA PHE A 96 7.52 -12.37 -14.15
C PHE A 96 8.51 -13.19 -14.96
N GLY A 97 8.59 -14.48 -14.69
CA GLY A 97 9.44 -15.39 -15.44
C GLY A 97 8.92 -16.81 -15.42
N SER A 98 9.06 -17.52 -16.54
CA SER A 98 8.53 -18.87 -16.73
C SER A 98 9.38 -19.70 -17.68
N LYS A 99 9.13 -21.00 -17.71
CA LYS A 99 9.47 -21.85 -18.84
C LYS A 99 8.29 -21.88 -19.80
N ALA A 100 8.53 -21.56 -21.07
CA ALA A 100 7.51 -21.52 -22.11
C ALA A 100 7.57 -22.74 -23.03
N TYR A 101 6.41 -23.33 -23.31
CA TYR A 101 6.24 -24.52 -24.15
C TYR A 101 5.12 -24.33 -25.18
N VAL A 102 5.30 -24.87 -26.38
CA VAL A 102 4.30 -24.77 -27.46
C VAL A 102 3.08 -25.65 -27.17
N ASP A 103 3.26 -26.75 -26.44
CA ASP A 103 2.23 -27.73 -26.13
C ASP A 103 1.99 -27.86 -24.62
N ALA A 104 0.76 -28.22 -24.25
CA ALA A 104 0.33 -28.38 -22.86
C ALA A 104 1.00 -29.57 -22.13
N ALA A 105 1.64 -30.49 -22.87
CA ALA A 105 2.42 -31.57 -22.27
C ALA A 105 3.88 -31.15 -21.97
N HIS A 106 4.24 -29.90 -22.22
CA HIS A 106 5.56 -29.31 -21.99
C HIS A 106 6.70 -30.08 -22.67
N THR A 107 6.44 -30.61 -23.88
CA THR A 107 7.40 -31.43 -24.63
C THR A 107 8.20 -30.64 -25.66
N GLN A 108 7.66 -29.52 -26.14
CA GLN A 108 8.26 -28.67 -27.16
C GLN A 108 8.58 -27.30 -26.55
N PRO A 109 9.86 -27.03 -26.22
CA PRO A 109 10.24 -25.74 -25.67
C PRO A 109 10.02 -24.62 -26.68
N ALA A 110 9.78 -23.42 -26.15
CA ALA A 110 9.71 -22.20 -26.93
C ALA A 110 10.93 -22.01 -27.87
N PRO A 111 10.73 -21.37 -29.05
CA PRO A 111 11.76 -21.16 -30.06
C PRO A 111 12.85 -20.15 -29.61
N PHE A 112 13.77 -19.84 -30.53
CA PHE A 112 14.90 -18.91 -30.34
C PHE A 112 15.92 -19.34 -29.28
N SER A 113 15.92 -20.62 -28.92
CA SER A 113 16.74 -21.16 -27.82
C SER A 113 16.44 -20.48 -26.47
N GLN A 114 15.24 -19.91 -26.32
CA GLN A 114 14.80 -19.24 -25.11
C GLN A 114 13.58 -19.93 -24.50
N THR A 115 13.81 -21.08 -23.87
CA THR A 115 12.77 -21.78 -23.10
C THR A 115 12.38 -20.99 -21.86
N ILE A 116 13.36 -20.40 -21.16
CA ILE A 116 13.09 -19.47 -20.06
C ILE A 116 12.81 -18.11 -20.66
N ARG A 117 11.71 -17.47 -20.25
CA ARG A 117 11.34 -16.11 -20.63
C ARG A 117 11.07 -15.28 -19.38
N VAL A 118 11.52 -14.02 -19.39
CA VAL A 118 11.33 -13.05 -18.31
C VAL A 118 10.82 -11.74 -18.90
N GLY A 119 9.84 -11.14 -18.24
CA GLY A 119 9.28 -9.84 -18.62
C GLY A 119 8.86 -9.03 -17.40
N GLY A 120 8.27 -7.86 -17.65
CA GLY A 120 7.82 -6.94 -16.61
C GLY A 120 8.59 -5.62 -16.58
N ALA A 121 8.76 -5.05 -15.40
CA ALA A 121 9.22 -3.68 -15.20
C ALA A 121 10.11 -3.55 -13.96
N THR A 122 11.22 -2.80 -14.07
CA THR A 122 12.02 -2.30 -12.94
C THR A 122 12.41 -0.84 -13.18
N TYR A 123 13.67 -0.49 -13.46
CA TYR A 123 14.12 0.84 -13.91
C TYR A 123 13.68 1.17 -15.34
N GLY A 124 13.59 0.14 -16.18
CA GLY A 124 13.02 0.18 -17.52
C GLY A 124 11.92 -0.87 -17.64
N THR A 125 11.14 -0.79 -18.72
CA THR A 125 10.02 -1.70 -18.96
C THR A 125 10.26 -2.62 -20.14
N GLY A 126 9.86 -3.88 -19.99
CA GLY A 126 9.74 -4.88 -21.05
C GLY A 126 8.34 -4.95 -21.66
N THR A 127 7.42 -4.08 -21.23
CA THR A 127 6.02 -4.03 -21.63
C THR A 127 5.66 -2.71 -22.32
N ARG A 128 4.48 -2.66 -22.96
CA ARG A 128 3.89 -1.44 -23.54
C ARG A 128 2.45 -1.28 -23.08
N ALA A 129 2.01 -0.03 -22.98
CA ALA A 129 0.63 0.32 -22.66
C ALA A 129 -0.36 -0.32 -23.65
N GLY A 130 -1.55 -0.63 -23.16
CA GLY A 130 -2.66 -1.15 -23.95
C GLY A 130 -2.93 -2.64 -23.76
N TRP A 131 -4.17 -3.03 -24.09
CA TRP A 131 -4.67 -4.41 -24.02
C TRP A 131 -4.29 -5.21 -25.27
N VAL A 132 -4.65 -6.50 -25.25
CA VAL A 132 -4.47 -7.45 -26.33
C VAL A 132 -5.85 -7.92 -26.82
N ASP A 133 -6.17 -7.65 -28.08
CA ASP A 133 -7.38 -8.14 -28.71
C ASP A 133 -7.24 -9.61 -29.09
N GLY A 134 -8.24 -10.43 -28.73
CA GLY A 134 -8.26 -11.87 -29.05
C GLY A 134 -7.36 -12.73 -28.16
N PHE A 135 -7.11 -13.96 -28.64
CA PHE A 135 -6.30 -15.00 -27.99
C PHE A 135 -5.57 -15.86 -29.02
N GLY A 136 -4.57 -16.63 -28.58
CA GLY A 136 -3.85 -17.58 -29.41
C GLY A 136 -3.09 -16.90 -30.55
N ALA A 137 -3.17 -17.47 -31.74
CA ALA A 137 -2.55 -16.91 -32.94
C ALA A 137 -3.15 -15.55 -33.38
N ASN A 138 -4.38 -15.26 -32.96
CA ASN A 138 -5.10 -14.04 -33.34
C ASN A 138 -4.87 -12.88 -32.34
N ALA A 139 -4.21 -13.16 -31.20
CA ALA A 139 -3.91 -12.14 -30.22
C ALA A 139 -3.04 -11.02 -30.82
N THR A 140 -3.51 -9.78 -30.70
CA THR A 140 -2.85 -8.59 -31.26
C THR A 140 -2.87 -7.47 -30.23
N ALA A 141 -1.69 -6.94 -29.88
CA ALA A 141 -1.61 -5.76 -29.03
C ALA A 141 -2.23 -4.55 -29.74
N VAL A 142 -3.03 -3.77 -29.01
CA VAL A 142 -3.52 -2.49 -29.50
C VAL A 142 -2.36 -1.52 -29.74
N ASP A 143 -2.58 -0.52 -30.58
CA ASP A 143 -1.65 0.59 -30.72
C ASP A 143 -1.57 1.35 -29.38
N PRO A 144 -0.38 1.54 -28.77
CA PRO A 144 -0.28 2.31 -27.52
C PRO A 144 -0.61 3.80 -27.69
N ASP A 145 -0.70 4.32 -28.91
CA ASP A 145 -1.20 5.67 -29.17
C ASP A 145 -2.76 5.73 -29.19
N ASP A 146 -3.44 4.59 -29.00
CA ASP A 146 -4.89 4.57 -28.80
C ASP A 146 -5.26 5.41 -27.56
N PRO A 147 -6.26 6.31 -27.63
CA PRO A 147 -6.62 7.18 -26.50
C PRO A 147 -7.11 6.43 -25.25
N ARG A 148 -7.43 5.13 -25.37
CA ARG A 148 -7.80 4.26 -24.25
C ARG A 148 -6.62 3.47 -23.68
N ALA A 149 -5.49 3.41 -24.40
CA ALA A 149 -4.24 2.79 -23.94
C ALA A 149 -3.47 3.72 -22.98
N ARG A 150 -4.18 4.15 -21.93
CA ARG A 150 -3.69 5.11 -20.93
C ARG A 150 -3.93 4.61 -19.52
N ILE A 151 -3.38 5.32 -18.54
CA ILE A 151 -3.69 5.11 -17.12
C ILE A 151 -4.90 5.95 -16.71
N TYR A 152 -5.73 5.39 -15.83
CA TYR A 152 -6.96 6.02 -15.34
C TYR A 152 -6.88 6.19 -13.83
N ARG A 153 -7.36 7.31 -13.30
CA ARG A 153 -7.43 7.58 -11.86
C ARG A 153 -8.79 8.16 -11.48
N ILE A 154 -9.46 7.50 -10.56
CA ILE A 154 -10.75 7.93 -10.01
C ILE A 154 -10.69 8.11 -8.50
N ARG A 155 -11.53 9.01 -8.00
CA ARG A 155 -11.86 9.16 -6.58
C ARG A 155 -13.37 9.22 -6.47
N ARG A 156 -13.98 8.57 -5.49
CA ARG A 156 -15.46 8.65 -5.34
C ARG A 156 -15.93 10.05 -4.96
N ASP A 157 -15.12 10.77 -4.18
CA ASP A 157 -15.44 12.09 -3.61
C ASP A 157 -15.00 13.27 -4.50
N TRP A 158 -14.62 13.03 -5.76
CA TRP A 158 -13.95 14.05 -6.60
C TRP A 158 -14.75 15.35 -6.79
N LYS A 159 -16.09 15.26 -6.85
CA LYS A 159 -17.00 16.43 -6.93
C LYS A 159 -17.14 17.19 -5.61
N GLU A 160 -16.83 16.53 -4.50
CA GLU A 160 -17.02 17.01 -3.14
C GLU A 160 -15.69 17.40 -2.47
N MET A 161 -14.57 17.28 -3.20
CA MET A 161 -13.24 17.68 -2.73
C MET A 161 -13.22 19.13 -2.27
N THR A 162 -12.62 19.36 -1.10
CA THR A 162 -12.34 20.71 -0.64
C THR A 162 -11.29 21.38 -1.54
N GLN A 163 -11.26 22.72 -1.54
CA GLN A 163 -10.26 23.49 -2.28
C GLN A 163 -8.82 23.13 -1.86
N ASP A 164 -8.61 22.78 -0.60
CA ASP A 164 -7.27 22.41 -0.09
C ASP A 164 -6.86 21.00 -0.50
N GLU A 165 -7.79 20.05 -0.57
CA GLU A 165 -7.52 18.73 -1.14
C GLU A 165 -7.17 18.82 -2.61
N LEU A 166 -7.95 19.58 -3.40
CA LEU A 166 -7.69 19.75 -4.82
C LEU A 166 -6.38 20.50 -5.08
N ARG A 167 -6.06 21.51 -4.25
CA ARG A 167 -4.77 22.21 -4.34
C ARG A 167 -3.59 21.28 -4.05
N ARG A 168 -3.72 20.39 -3.06
CA ARG A 168 -2.67 19.43 -2.72
C ARG A 168 -2.48 18.39 -3.82
N ASP A 169 -3.56 17.84 -4.37
CA ASP A 169 -3.49 16.89 -5.49
C ASP A 169 -2.84 17.55 -6.72
N ALA A 170 -3.22 18.80 -7.03
CA ALA A 170 -2.58 19.57 -8.08
C ALA A 170 -1.09 19.84 -7.79
N ALA A 171 -0.70 20.11 -6.55
CA ALA A 171 0.70 20.28 -6.16
C ALA A 171 1.52 19.02 -6.45
N GLU A 172 1.04 17.87 -5.97
CA GLU A 172 1.70 16.56 -6.09
C GLU A 172 1.73 16.08 -7.55
N SER A 173 0.61 16.19 -8.28
CA SER A 173 0.51 15.83 -9.70
C SER A 173 1.38 16.71 -10.61
N ASN A 174 1.72 17.93 -10.18
CA ASN A 174 2.58 18.85 -10.91
C ASN A 174 4.00 18.93 -10.33
N GLU A 175 4.32 18.18 -9.26
CA GLU A 175 5.61 18.23 -8.55
C GLU A 175 6.05 19.66 -8.18
N ILE A 176 5.12 20.48 -7.68
CA ILE A 176 5.38 21.86 -7.24
C ILE A 176 4.90 22.10 -5.80
N PRO A 177 5.41 23.13 -5.11
CA PRO A 177 4.87 23.54 -3.81
C PRO A 177 3.39 23.91 -3.90
N ALA A 178 2.61 23.57 -2.88
CA ALA A 178 1.18 23.92 -2.82
C ALA A 178 0.91 25.44 -2.89
N SER A 179 1.88 26.28 -2.49
CA SER A 179 1.81 27.73 -2.63
C SER A 179 1.84 28.22 -4.07
N ASP A 180 2.39 27.41 -4.97
CA ASP A 180 2.66 27.78 -6.36
C ASP A 180 1.57 27.23 -7.31
N VAL A 181 0.61 26.48 -6.77
CA VAL A 181 -0.51 25.89 -7.51
C VAL A 181 -1.47 26.98 -7.97
N THR A 182 -1.70 27.01 -9.29
CA THR A 182 -2.66 27.90 -9.93
C THR A 182 -4.07 27.30 -9.97
N ALA A 183 -5.09 28.15 -10.09
CA ALA A 183 -6.47 27.71 -10.29
C ALA A 183 -6.64 26.84 -11.56
N ALA A 184 -5.84 27.10 -12.61
CA ALA A 184 -5.86 26.29 -13.83
C ALA A 184 -5.35 24.86 -13.60
N GLN A 185 -4.33 24.67 -12.77
CA GLN A 185 -3.83 23.34 -12.42
C GLN A 185 -4.82 22.57 -11.56
N MET A 186 -5.48 23.25 -10.61
CA MET A 186 -6.58 22.65 -9.85
C MET A 186 -7.73 22.21 -10.77
N GLN A 187 -8.11 23.06 -11.73
CA GLN A 187 -9.14 22.72 -12.71
C GLN A 187 -8.73 21.54 -13.60
N ALA A 188 -7.46 21.49 -14.04
CA ALA A 188 -6.97 20.39 -14.88
C ALA A 188 -7.03 19.03 -14.16
N VAL A 189 -6.76 18.98 -12.85
CA VAL A 189 -6.91 17.77 -12.04
C VAL A 189 -8.38 17.39 -11.88
N TYR A 190 -9.26 18.35 -11.61
CA TYR A 190 -10.70 18.13 -11.51
C TYR A 190 -11.30 17.61 -12.84
N ASP A 191 -10.90 18.21 -13.96
CA ASP A 191 -11.32 17.80 -15.30
C ASP A 191 -10.79 16.40 -15.63
N GLN A 192 -9.58 16.06 -15.18
CA GLN A 192 -9.03 14.71 -15.36
C GLN A 192 -9.82 13.66 -14.58
N TYR A 193 -10.19 13.92 -13.32
CA TYR A 193 -11.09 13.04 -12.57
C TYR A 193 -12.45 12.89 -13.27
N THR A 194 -12.98 13.99 -13.82
CA THR A 194 -14.22 13.96 -14.62
C THR A 194 -14.07 13.05 -15.84
N LYS A 195 -12.97 13.19 -16.59
CA LYS A 195 -12.67 12.38 -17.78
C LYS A 195 -12.56 10.90 -17.41
N ASP A 196 -11.76 10.57 -16.39
CA ASP A 196 -11.50 9.19 -15.99
C ASP A 196 -12.73 8.49 -15.44
N TRP A 197 -13.59 9.21 -14.71
CA TRP A 197 -14.86 8.68 -14.24
C TRP A 197 -15.80 8.32 -15.39
N ASN A 198 -15.91 9.20 -16.40
CA ASN A 198 -16.83 9.02 -17.51
C ASN A 198 -16.33 8.02 -18.56
N GLU A 199 -15.00 7.93 -18.74
CA GLU A 199 -14.34 7.05 -19.71
C GLU A 199 -13.80 5.75 -19.08
N TRP A 200 -14.23 5.43 -17.84
CA TRP A 200 -13.73 4.27 -17.11
C TRP A 200 -13.95 2.97 -17.92
N PRO A 201 -12.88 2.22 -18.27
CA PRO A 201 -12.94 1.22 -19.32
C PRO A 201 -13.35 -0.16 -18.79
N VAL A 202 -14.59 -0.29 -18.32
CA VAL A 202 -15.14 -1.55 -17.78
C VAL A 202 -15.09 -2.68 -18.80
N ASP A 203 -15.33 -2.39 -20.07
CA ASP A 203 -15.26 -3.36 -21.17
C ASP A 203 -13.84 -3.92 -21.40
N LEU A 204 -12.80 -3.26 -20.88
CA LEU A 204 -11.41 -3.72 -20.91
C LEU A 204 -10.97 -4.40 -19.61
N GLY A 205 -11.86 -4.58 -18.64
CA GLY A 205 -11.58 -5.23 -17.37
C GLY A 205 -11.32 -4.28 -16.19
N ALA A 206 -11.54 -2.98 -16.35
CA ALA A 206 -11.51 -2.08 -15.20
C ALA A 206 -12.65 -2.42 -14.22
N PRO A 207 -12.38 -2.52 -12.91
CA PRO A 207 -13.40 -2.93 -11.94
C PRO A 207 -14.48 -1.87 -11.79
N PHE A 208 -15.70 -2.31 -11.50
CA PHE A 208 -16.80 -1.44 -11.10
C PHE A 208 -17.60 -2.11 -9.98
N ILE A 209 -18.37 -1.32 -9.27
CA ILE A 209 -19.22 -1.77 -8.18
C ILE A 209 -20.64 -1.90 -8.73
N ASP A 210 -21.07 -3.14 -8.94
CA ASP A 210 -22.42 -3.48 -9.34
C ASP A 210 -23.34 -3.50 -8.11
N ARG A 211 -24.04 -2.40 -7.85
CA ARG A 211 -24.95 -2.30 -6.70
C ARG A 211 -26.33 -2.83 -7.00
N ASN A 212 -26.74 -2.78 -8.27
CA ASN A 212 -28.06 -3.22 -8.68
C ASN A 212 -28.11 -4.75 -8.96
N GLY A 213 -26.95 -5.40 -9.07
CA GLY A 213 -26.76 -6.84 -9.18
C GLY A 213 -27.07 -7.41 -10.55
N ASN A 214 -27.04 -6.60 -11.62
CA ASN A 214 -27.39 -7.04 -12.97
C ASN A 214 -26.20 -7.52 -13.82
N GLY A 215 -24.97 -7.40 -13.31
CA GLY A 215 -23.73 -7.82 -13.94
C GLY A 215 -23.24 -6.91 -15.07
N ILE A 216 -23.82 -5.72 -15.24
CA ILE A 216 -23.50 -4.74 -16.27
C ILE A 216 -23.26 -3.39 -15.57
N TYR A 217 -22.30 -2.62 -16.04
CA TYR A 217 -22.07 -1.29 -15.48
C TYR A 217 -23.11 -0.27 -15.97
N ASP A 218 -23.95 0.21 -15.05
CA ASP A 218 -24.91 1.29 -15.28
C ASP A 218 -24.43 2.61 -14.65
N PRO A 219 -23.87 3.56 -15.43
CA PRO A 219 -23.26 4.76 -14.87
C PRO A 219 -24.28 5.63 -14.11
N PRO A 220 -23.88 6.24 -12.99
CA PRO A 220 -24.77 7.05 -12.16
C PRO A 220 -25.18 8.36 -12.88
N PRO A 221 -26.27 9.02 -12.45
CA PRO A 221 -26.65 10.33 -12.98
C PRO A 221 -25.53 11.36 -12.83
N ALA A 222 -25.36 12.25 -13.81
CA ALA A 222 -24.22 13.19 -13.84
C ALA A 222 -24.12 14.12 -12.62
N ASP A 223 -25.19 14.33 -11.87
CA ASP A 223 -25.29 15.19 -10.68
C ASP A 223 -25.32 14.42 -9.35
N PHE A 224 -24.90 13.15 -9.33
CA PHE A 224 -24.82 12.36 -8.09
C PHE A 224 -23.97 13.02 -7.00
N THR A 225 -24.36 12.79 -5.74
CA THR A 225 -23.49 12.92 -4.55
C THR A 225 -22.93 11.55 -4.15
N THR A 226 -21.80 11.51 -3.45
CA THR A 226 -21.15 10.26 -2.99
C THR A 226 -22.11 9.42 -2.13
N LYS A 227 -22.96 10.10 -1.36
CA LYS A 227 -23.99 9.50 -0.51
C LYS A 227 -25.09 8.81 -1.32
N GLU A 228 -25.54 9.43 -2.40
CA GLU A 228 -26.60 8.90 -3.26
C GLU A 228 -26.19 7.65 -4.02
N LEU A 229 -24.89 7.46 -4.33
CA LEU A 229 -24.40 6.24 -4.97
C LEU A 229 -24.81 4.99 -4.17
N ILE A 230 -24.68 5.07 -2.85
CA ILE A 230 -25.09 3.99 -1.94
C ILE A 230 -26.60 4.00 -1.72
N GLU A 231 -27.19 5.13 -1.34
CA GLU A 231 -28.61 5.19 -0.95
C GLU A 231 -29.58 4.86 -2.09
N LYS A 232 -29.21 5.15 -3.32
CA LYS A 232 -30.02 4.87 -4.52
C LYS A 232 -29.57 3.62 -5.27
N GLY A 233 -28.55 2.92 -4.78
CA GLY A 233 -28.03 1.69 -5.38
C GLY A 233 -27.49 1.91 -6.80
N TYR A 234 -26.83 3.04 -7.05
CA TYR A 234 -26.19 3.28 -8.33
C TYR A 234 -24.85 2.57 -8.40
N ASP A 235 -24.54 2.02 -9.58
CA ASP A 235 -23.20 1.52 -9.83
C ASP A 235 -22.22 2.69 -9.83
N GLU A 236 -20.96 2.39 -9.54
CA GLU A 236 -19.89 3.36 -9.66
C GLU A 236 -18.62 2.68 -10.17
N PRO A 237 -17.78 3.38 -10.95
CA PRO A 237 -16.47 2.88 -11.30
C PRO A 237 -15.63 2.80 -10.02
N GLY A 238 -14.83 1.74 -9.88
CA GLY A 238 -14.05 1.52 -8.66
C GLY A 238 -14.03 0.08 -8.22
N LEU A 239 -13.45 -0.12 -7.04
CA LEU A 239 -13.26 -1.43 -6.45
C LEU A 239 -13.94 -1.44 -5.09
N ALA A 240 -14.78 -2.45 -4.86
CA ALA A 240 -15.26 -2.80 -3.54
C ALA A 240 -14.98 -4.28 -3.29
N GLY A 241 -14.90 -4.60 -2.01
CA GLY A 241 -14.84 -5.96 -1.53
C GLY A 241 -16.17 -6.71 -1.65
N ALA A 242 -16.39 -7.66 -0.73
CA ALA A 242 -17.67 -8.34 -0.62
C ALA A 242 -18.84 -7.42 -0.18
N ASP A 243 -18.55 -6.27 0.46
CA ASP A 243 -19.54 -5.21 0.71
C ASP A 243 -19.42 -4.09 -0.34
N PRO A 244 -20.37 -3.96 -1.29
CA PRO A 244 -20.35 -2.89 -2.28
C PRO A 244 -20.54 -1.48 -1.68
N ASN A 245 -20.90 -1.37 -0.39
CA ASN A 245 -21.08 -0.09 0.30
C ASN A 245 -19.84 0.40 1.06
N SER A 246 -18.76 -0.39 1.04
CA SER A 246 -17.46 -0.03 1.61
C SER A 246 -16.37 0.02 0.51
N PRO A 247 -16.54 0.89 -0.51
CA PRO A 247 -15.61 0.96 -1.65
C PRO A 247 -14.26 1.57 -1.27
N ALA A 248 -13.25 1.33 -2.10
CA ALA A 248 -12.02 2.11 -2.07
C ALA A 248 -12.29 3.59 -2.41
N ASP A 249 -11.55 4.50 -1.77
CA ASP A 249 -11.78 5.94 -1.94
C ASP A 249 -11.07 6.53 -3.16
N GLN A 250 -9.94 5.93 -3.56
CA GLN A 250 -9.22 6.24 -4.78
C GLN A 250 -8.76 4.94 -5.45
N VAL A 251 -8.94 4.86 -6.78
CA VAL A 251 -8.54 3.71 -7.59
C VAL A 251 -7.81 4.19 -8.83
N ILE A 252 -6.71 3.52 -9.14
CA ILE A 252 -5.96 3.66 -10.39
C ILE A 252 -6.09 2.35 -11.16
N TRP A 253 -6.28 2.44 -12.46
CA TRP A 253 -6.31 1.27 -13.34
C TRP A 253 -5.51 1.50 -14.61
N THR A 254 -4.80 0.47 -15.06
CA THR A 254 -4.14 0.44 -16.36
C THR A 254 -3.99 -0.99 -16.87
N VAL A 255 -3.76 -1.15 -18.17
CA VAL A 255 -3.47 -2.41 -18.83
C VAL A 255 -2.27 -2.26 -19.75
N TYR A 256 -1.36 -3.23 -19.71
CA TYR A 256 -0.17 -3.29 -20.55
C TYR A 256 0.14 -4.73 -20.96
N ASN A 257 1.01 -4.91 -21.94
CA ASN A 257 1.34 -6.23 -22.48
C ASN A 257 2.81 -6.35 -22.89
N ASP A 258 3.30 -7.59 -23.02
CA ASP A 258 4.69 -7.88 -23.37
C ASP A 258 4.89 -8.28 -24.84
N LEU A 259 3.89 -8.15 -25.72
CA LEU A 259 3.96 -8.68 -27.10
C LEU A 259 4.97 -7.94 -28.00
N HIS A 260 5.39 -6.73 -27.64
CA HIS A 260 6.34 -5.96 -28.46
C HIS A 260 7.78 -6.42 -28.23
N ARG A 261 8.23 -7.32 -29.12
CA ARG A 261 9.57 -7.95 -29.07
C ARG A 261 10.74 -6.98 -28.85
N PRO A 262 10.87 -5.81 -29.52
CA PRO A 262 11.97 -4.88 -29.25
C PRO A 262 12.02 -4.36 -27.82
N THR A 263 10.86 -4.11 -27.19
CA THR A 263 10.81 -3.63 -25.79
C THR A 263 11.20 -4.75 -24.83
N SER A 264 10.63 -5.95 -25.02
CA SER A 264 10.91 -7.13 -24.19
C SER A 264 12.39 -7.56 -24.27
N THR A 265 12.92 -7.71 -25.50
CA THR A 265 14.32 -8.09 -25.72
C THR A 265 15.29 -6.99 -25.30
N GLY A 266 14.92 -5.71 -25.47
CA GLY A 266 15.70 -4.57 -25.02
C GLY A 266 15.85 -4.53 -23.49
N ARG A 267 14.80 -4.85 -22.74
CA ARG A 267 14.84 -4.81 -21.27
C ARG A 267 15.47 -6.06 -20.65
N PHE A 268 15.00 -7.26 -20.98
CA PHE A 268 15.42 -8.47 -20.27
C PHE A 268 16.38 -9.35 -21.07
N GLY A 269 16.65 -9.03 -22.34
CA GLY A 269 17.29 -9.97 -23.26
C GLY A 269 16.41 -11.18 -23.61
N SER A 270 15.12 -11.10 -23.25
CA SER A 270 14.14 -12.18 -23.35
C SER A 270 13.18 -11.95 -24.50
N GLU A 271 12.78 -13.03 -25.16
CA GLU A 271 11.63 -13.07 -26.06
C GLU A 271 10.32 -12.89 -25.26
N PRO A 272 9.27 -12.32 -25.89
CA PRO A 272 8.00 -12.01 -25.23
C PRO A 272 7.23 -13.28 -24.87
N THR A 273 6.45 -13.24 -23.80
CA THR A 273 5.69 -14.39 -23.30
C THR A 273 4.29 -14.44 -23.92
N GLY A 274 3.70 -13.28 -24.24
CA GLY A 274 2.34 -13.16 -24.77
C GLY A 274 1.31 -12.83 -23.70
N LEU A 275 1.73 -12.13 -22.64
CA LEU A 275 0.90 -11.78 -21.50
C LEU A 275 0.29 -10.39 -21.65
N GLU A 276 -0.98 -10.27 -21.27
CA GLU A 276 -1.61 -9.01 -20.88
C GLU A 276 -1.66 -8.95 -19.36
N ILE A 277 -1.34 -7.78 -18.80
CA ILE A 277 -1.37 -7.51 -17.38
C ILE A 277 -2.30 -6.33 -17.13
N GLN A 278 -3.34 -6.55 -16.34
CA GLN A 278 -4.23 -5.49 -15.86
C GLN A 278 -3.88 -5.17 -14.41
N VAL A 279 -3.72 -3.90 -14.09
CA VAL A 279 -3.30 -3.44 -12.76
C VAL A 279 -4.37 -2.56 -12.15
N THR A 280 -4.77 -2.89 -10.93
CA THR A 280 -5.62 -2.06 -10.08
C THR A 280 -4.82 -1.66 -8.85
N ILE A 281 -4.69 -0.35 -8.58
CA ILE A 281 -4.07 0.19 -7.35
C ILE A 281 -5.14 0.96 -6.59
N TRP A 282 -5.25 0.76 -5.27
CA TRP A 282 -6.26 1.48 -4.49
C TRP A 282 -5.82 1.76 -3.07
N GLY A 283 -6.51 2.71 -2.44
CA GLY A 283 -6.29 3.12 -1.07
C GLY A 283 -7.54 3.70 -0.44
N TYR A 284 -7.50 3.85 0.88
CA TYR A 284 -8.62 4.32 1.69
C TYR A 284 -8.28 5.66 2.35
N LYS A 285 -9.22 6.58 2.41
CA LYS A 285 -9.11 7.90 3.04
C LYS A 285 -9.22 7.74 4.56
N ARG A 286 -8.18 7.17 5.17
CA ARG A 286 -8.12 6.86 6.60
C ARG A 286 -6.90 7.45 7.30
N THR A 287 -7.00 7.56 8.62
CA THR A 287 -5.95 8.08 9.52
C THR A 287 -5.40 7.03 10.48
N ASP A 288 -5.95 5.81 10.47
CA ASP A 288 -5.41 4.65 11.17
C ASP A 288 -4.36 3.93 10.30
N ALA A 289 -4.06 2.66 10.59
CA ALA A 289 -3.07 1.87 9.86
C ALA A 289 -3.30 1.85 8.34
N LEU A 290 -4.55 1.76 7.88
CA LEU A 290 -4.90 1.81 6.45
C LEU A 290 -4.55 3.15 5.79
N GLY A 291 -4.37 4.20 6.59
CA GLY A 291 -3.85 5.48 6.14
C GLY A 291 -2.40 5.42 5.64
N ASN A 292 -1.64 4.38 5.99
CA ASN A 292 -0.23 4.19 5.61
C ASN A 292 -0.04 2.98 4.68
N ILE A 293 -1.11 2.54 4.02
CA ILE A 293 -1.14 1.35 3.16
C ILE A 293 -1.76 1.70 1.80
N PHE A 294 -1.23 1.14 0.72
CA PHE A 294 -1.98 0.99 -0.53
C PHE A 294 -1.93 -0.46 -0.99
N PHE A 295 -2.90 -0.86 -1.79
CA PHE A 295 -2.99 -2.21 -2.33
C PHE A 295 -2.84 -2.17 -3.84
N ARG A 296 -2.30 -3.25 -4.40
CA ARG A 296 -2.08 -3.42 -5.84
C ARG A 296 -2.44 -4.84 -6.24
N LYS A 297 -3.30 -4.98 -7.24
CA LYS A 297 -3.69 -6.24 -7.85
C LYS A 297 -3.16 -6.30 -9.29
N TRP A 298 -2.47 -7.37 -9.64
CA TRP A 298 -2.16 -7.73 -11.03
C TRP A 298 -3.02 -8.90 -11.45
N ARG A 299 -3.78 -8.72 -12.53
CA ARG A 299 -4.45 -9.80 -13.25
C ARG A 299 -3.62 -10.13 -14.48
N ILE A 300 -3.12 -11.37 -14.53
CA ILE A 300 -2.15 -11.85 -15.51
C ILE A 300 -2.89 -12.79 -16.46
N ILE A 301 -3.01 -12.42 -17.73
CA ILE A 301 -3.80 -13.15 -18.72
C ILE A 301 -2.89 -13.66 -19.83
N ASN A 302 -2.89 -14.97 -20.07
CA ASN A 302 -2.10 -15.59 -21.13
C ASN A 302 -2.81 -15.52 -22.48
N LYS A 303 -2.60 -14.40 -23.19
CA LYS A 303 -3.30 -14.08 -24.44
C LYS A 303 -2.66 -14.74 -25.66
N GLY A 304 -1.32 -14.83 -25.69
CA GLY A 304 -0.55 -15.30 -26.84
C GLY A 304 -0.14 -14.17 -27.79
N GLY A 305 -0.23 -14.39 -29.11
CA GLY A 305 0.13 -13.42 -30.14
C GLY A 305 1.62 -13.39 -30.49
N VAL A 306 2.38 -14.34 -29.94
CA VAL A 306 3.85 -14.42 -30.03
C VAL A 306 4.28 -15.49 -31.03
N GLU A 307 5.49 -15.35 -31.56
CA GLU A 307 6.09 -16.33 -32.48
C GLU A 307 6.40 -17.65 -31.74
N ILE A 308 5.73 -18.73 -32.16
CA ILE A 308 5.88 -20.09 -31.59
C ILE A 308 6.85 -20.96 -32.39
N ASP A 309 7.32 -20.49 -33.54
CA ASP A 309 8.38 -21.13 -34.33
C ASP A 309 9.27 -20.09 -35.04
N ALA A 310 10.36 -20.56 -35.64
CA ALA A 310 11.30 -19.72 -36.38
C ALA A 310 10.76 -19.21 -37.73
N ASN A 311 9.61 -19.70 -38.19
CA ASN A 311 8.97 -19.26 -39.43
C ASN A 311 8.04 -18.06 -39.20
N GLY A 312 7.92 -17.58 -37.95
CA GLY A 312 7.06 -16.47 -37.58
C GLY A 312 5.60 -16.88 -37.38
N THR A 313 5.30 -18.17 -37.22
CA THR A 313 3.95 -18.62 -36.88
C THR A 313 3.57 -18.05 -35.52
N LYS A 314 2.43 -17.34 -35.45
CA LYS A 314 1.90 -16.83 -34.18
C LYS A 314 1.11 -17.89 -33.42
N GLY A 315 1.15 -17.83 -32.10
CA GLY A 315 0.42 -18.73 -31.22
C GLY A 315 0.45 -18.26 -29.76
N VAL A 316 0.35 -19.22 -28.86
CA VAL A 316 0.34 -19.01 -27.41
C VAL A 316 1.16 -20.13 -26.77
N PHE A 317 1.87 -19.82 -25.69
CA PHE A 317 2.64 -20.80 -24.94
C PHE A 317 1.87 -21.28 -23.71
N ASN A 318 2.15 -22.51 -23.29
CA ASN A 318 1.85 -23.00 -21.95
C ASN A 318 3.06 -22.65 -21.07
N LEU A 319 2.81 -21.90 -20.00
CA LEU A 319 3.86 -21.39 -19.12
C LEU A 319 3.90 -22.25 -17.86
N ASP A 320 5.04 -22.90 -17.65
CA ASP A 320 5.30 -23.74 -16.49
C ASP A 320 6.38 -23.12 -15.61
N SER A 321 6.42 -23.56 -14.34
CA SER A 321 7.39 -23.09 -13.36
C SER A 321 7.40 -21.55 -13.33
N MET A 322 6.22 -20.93 -13.43
CA MET A 322 6.09 -19.49 -13.50
C MET A 322 6.24 -18.90 -12.10
N TYR A 323 6.99 -17.81 -12.02
CA TYR A 323 7.19 -17.02 -10.81
C TYR A 323 6.92 -15.56 -11.13
N VAL A 324 6.45 -14.84 -10.13
CA VAL A 324 6.27 -13.39 -10.19
C VAL A 324 6.83 -12.74 -8.94
N CYS A 325 7.28 -11.50 -9.05
CA CYS A 325 7.75 -10.76 -7.90
C CYS A 325 7.38 -9.28 -7.95
N GLN A 326 7.16 -8.73 -6.76
CA GLN A 326 7.31 -7.30 -6.51
C GLN A 326 8.80 -7.02 -6.35
N TRP A 327 9.38 -6.26 -7.29
CA TRP A 327 10.74 -5.74 -7.20
C TRP A 327 10.70 -4.30 -6.66
N SER A 328 11.70 -3.90 -5.88
CA SER A 328 11.84 -2.52 -5.42
C SER A 328 13.31 -2.12 -5.28
N ASP A 329 13.58 -0.89 -5.73
CA ASP A 329 14.73 -0.07 -5.37
C ASP A 329 14.26 1.00 -4.38
N PRO A 330 14.45 0.78 -3.06
CA PRO A 330 13.83 1.64 -2.08
C PRO A 330 14.45 3.03 -1.98
N ASP A 331 15.78 3.15 -1.94
CA ASP A 331 16.48 4.37 -1.52
C ASP A 331 15.73 5.05 -0.33
N LEU A 332 15.72 4.42 0.84
CA LEU A 332 14.92 4.90 1.98
C LEU A 332 15.54 6.19 2.54
N GLY A 333 15.09 7.33 2.01
CA GLY A 333 15.80 8.59 2.15
C GLY A 333 17.17 8.50 1.46
N SER A 334 18.24 8.40 2.23
CA SER A 334 19.56 8.17 1.66
C SER A 334 19.75 6.71 1.25
N PHE A 335 19.96 6.48 -0.03
CA PHE A 335 20.40 5.16 -0.54
C PHE A 335 21.68 4.63 0.13
N SER A 336 22.48 5.50 0.79
CA SER A 336 23.80 5.16 1.29
C SER A 336 23.80 4.30 2.56
N ASP A 337 22.65 4.08 3.17
CA ASP A 337 22.52 3.28 4.38
C ASP A 337 21.30 2.36 4.41
N ASP A 338 20.78 1.99 3.24
CA ASP A 338 19.71 1.00 3.15
C ASP A 338 20.14 -0.38 3.63
N LEU A 339 19.19 -1.08 4.23
CA LEU A 339 19.21 -2.50 4.56
C LEU A 339 17.85 -3.10 4.20
N VAL A 340 17.84 -4.37 3.83
CA VAL A 340 16.60 -5.09 3.48
C VAL A 340 16.47 -6.39 4.26
N GLY A 341 15.23 -6.88 4.38
CA GLY A 341 14.93 -8.16 5.02
C GLY A 341 13.61 -8.73 4.56
N CYS A 342 13.31 -9.95 5.01
CA CYS A 342 12.01 -10.56 4.80
C CYS A 342 11.48 -11.22 6.08
N ASP A 343 10.16 -11.32 6.19
CA ASP A 343 9.47 -12.07 7.22
C ASP A 343 8.61 -13.14 6.55
N THR A 344 9.03 -14.40 6.70
CA THR A 344 8.36 -15.54 6.05
C THR A 344 7.00 -15.86 6.66
N THR A 345 6.71 -15.39 7.87
CA THR A 345 5.43 -15.62 8.54
C THR A 345 4.37 -14.65 8.00
N LEU A 346 4.80 -13.43 7.67
CA LEU A 346 3.95 -12.36 7.16
C LEU A 346 3.97 -12.27 5.62
N SER A 347 4.69 -13.14 4.91
CA SER A 347 4.89 -13.00 3.44
C SER A 347 5.43 -11.63 2.99
N LEU A 348 6.24 -11.01 3.84
CA LEU A 348 6.62 -9.60 3.75
C LEU A 348 8.11 -9.44 3.40
N GLY A 349 8.43 -8.58 2.44
CA GLY A 349 9.79 -8.06 2.24
C GLY A 349 9.86 -6.57 2.55
N PHE A 350 10.92 -6.09 3.19
CA PHE A 350 10.97 -4.73 3.72
C PHE A 350 12.36 -4.08 3.68
N VAL A 351 12.37 -2.75 3.74
CA VAL A 351 13.55 -1.88 3.85
C VAL A 351 13.58 -1.15 5.20
N TYR A 352 14.79 -0.91 5.72
CA TYR A 352 15.05 -0.11 6.91
C TYR A 352 16.46 0.50 6.85
N ASN A 353 16.73 1.62 7.52
CA ASN A 353 18.08 2.19 7.56
C ASN A 353 19.01 1.39 8.48
N GLY A 354 20.28 1.33 8.09
CA GLY A 354 21.39 0.90 8.92
C GLY A 354 21.81 1.96 9.94
N ASN A 355 21.73 3.25 9.58
CA ASN A 355 22.07 4.34 10.50
C ASN A 355 20.86 4.86 11.27
N ALA A 356 21.12 5.37 12.48
CA ALA A 356 20.07 5.97 13.33
C ALA A 356 19.50 7.29 12.79
N ILE A 357 20.23 7.96 11.91
CA ILE A 357 19.86 9.26 11.34
C ILE A 357 20.02 9.17 9.83
N ASP A 358 18.92 9.37 9.12
CA ASP A 358 18.89 9.52 7.68
C ASP A 358 19.03 11.01 7.28
N THR A 359 19.70 11.30 6.16
CA THR A 359 19.98 12.68 5.74
C THR A 359 18.78 13.44 5.20
N ASP A 360 17.77 12.75 4.71
CA ASP A 360 16.57 13.32 4.13
C ASP A 360 15.47 13.46 5.18
N PHE A 361 15.24 12.44 6.00
CA PHE A 361 14.25 12.49 7.08
C PHE A 361 14.64 13.45 8.21
N ARG A 362 15.94 13.62 8.51
CA ARG A 362 16.37 14.60 9.53
C ARG A 362 15.99 16.05 9.21
N LYS A 363 15.76 16.39 7.93
CA LYS A 363 15.33 17.74 7.50
C LYS A 363 13.93 18.06 8.05
N PHE A 364 13.15 17.02 8.35
CA PHE A 364 11.80 17.10 8.92
C PHE A 364 11.78 16.76 10.41
N ASN A 365 12.94 16.58 11.05
CA ASN A 365 13.05 16.11 12.43
C ASN A 365 12.31 14.77 12.66
N LEU A 366 12.36 13.89 11.66
CA LEU A 366 11.79 12.55 11.73
C LEU A 366 12.90 11.50 11.87
N PRO A 367 12.67 10.41 12.61
CA PRO A 367 13.49 9.21 12.50
C PRO A 367 13.26 8.56 11.13
N PRO A 368 14.16 7.67 10.69
CA PRO A 368 13.95 6.94 9.44
C PRO A 368 12.73 6.00 9.55
N PRO A 369 11.77 6.03 8.59
CA PRO A 369 10.66 5.08 8.55
C PRO A 369 11.11 3.70 8.06
N SER A 370 10.17 2.78 7.89
CA SER A 370 10.35 1.50 7.22
C SER A 370 9.18 1.27 6.25
N GLY A 371 9.48 0.65 5.12
CA GLY A 371 8.50 0.33 4.07
C GLY A 371 8.62 -1.13 3.70
N GLY A 372 7.51 -1.77 3.34
CA GLY A 372 7.49 -3.17 2.95
C GLY A 372 6.38 -3.52 1.98
N TYR A 373 6.53 -4.69 1.36
CA TYR A 373 5.59 -5.28 0.44
C TYR A 373 5.16 -6.66 0.93
N ASP A 374 3.88 -6.81 1.22
CA ASP A 374 3.25 -8.06 1.69
C ASP A 374 2.49 -8.73 0.54
N PHE A 375 2.80 -10.00 0.27
CA PHE A 375 2.01 -10.86 -0.60
C PHE A 375 0.78 -11.41 0.13
N LEU A 376 -0.27 -10.58 0.17
CA LEU A 376 -1.60 -10.95 0.64
C LEU A 376 -2.21 -12.10 -0.17
N GLN A 377 -1.98 -12.09 -1.49
CA GLN A 377 -2.50 -13.09 -2.43
C GLN A 377 -1.45 -13.39 -3.51
N GLY A 378 -0.91 -14.59 -3.54
CA GLY A 378 -0.25 -15.13 -4.73
C GLY A 378 -1.20 -15.88 -5.66
N PRO A 379 -0.66 -16.40 -6.77
CA PRO A 379 -1.39 -17.21 -7.74
C PRO A 379 -2.09 -18.40 -7.06
N ILE A 380 -3.23 -18.81 -7.60
CA ILE A 380 -3.96 -19.98 -7.10
C ILE A 380 -3.35 -21.26 -7.67
N ILE A 381 -3.23 -22.28 -6.83
CA ILE A 381 -2.88 -23.64 -7.25
C ILE A 381 -3.91 -24.65 -6.73
N PRO A 382 -4.16 -25.75 -7.47
CA PRO A 382 -5.05 -26.80 -7.00
C PRO A 382 -4.62 -27.33 -5.63
N SER A 383 -5.57 -27.38 -4.69
CA SER A 383 -5.36 -27.89 -3.34
C SER A 383 -6.71 -28.35 -2.78
N PRO A 384 -7.11 -29.61 -3.06
CA PRO A 384 -8.42 -30.14 -2.67
C PRO A 384 -8.67 -30.01 -1.17
N GLY A 385 -9.82 -29.44 -0.79
CA GLY A 385 -10.20 -29.17 0.60
C GLY A 385 -9.74 -27.83 1.18
N ASP A 386 -8.88 -27.08 0.48
CA ASP A 386 -8.53 -25.70 0.84
C ASP A 386 -9.46 -24.69 0.17
N ARG A 387 -9.36 -23.42 0.56
CA ARG A 387 -10.00 -22.28 -0.12
C ARG A 387 -8.97 -21.24 -0.52
N ALA A 388 -9.21 -20.59 -1.66
CA ALA A 388 -8.43 -19.47 -2.16
C ALA A 388 -9.33 -18.27 -2.42
N VAL A 389 -8.73 -17.10 -2.63
CA VAL A 389 -9.36 -15.90 -3.15
C VAL A 389 -8.96 -15.72 -4.62
N PHE A 390 -9.96 -15.45 -5.46
CA PHE A 390 -9.80 -15.06 -6.85
C PHE A 390 -10.94 -14.10 -7.22
N ASP A 391 -10.64 -12.99 -7.88
CA ASP A 391 -11.61 -11.92 -8.16
C ASP A 391 -12.30 -11.40 -6.88
N LEU A 392 -11.53 -11.29 -5.79
CA LEU A 392 -12.01 -10.94 -4.44
C LEU A 392 -13.18 -11.82 -3.95
N LYS A 393 -13.23 -13.08 -4.38
CA LYS A 393 -14.21 -14.08 -3.97
C LYS A 393 -13.53 -15.36 -3.55
N TYR A 394 -14.10 -16.05 -2.57
CA TYR A 394 -13.62 -17.38 -2.20
C TYR A 394 -13.96 -18.42 -3.26
N ILE A 395 -12.99 -19.28 -3.57
CA ILE A 395 -13.13 -20.46 -4.40
C ILE A 395 -12.64 -21.69 -3.63
N ASP A 396 -13.35 -22.81 -3.75
CA ASP A 396 -13.02 -24.07 -3.08
C ASP A 396 -12.03 -24.90 -3.91
N ASP A 397 -11.28 -25.80 -3.26
CA ASP A 397 -10.30 -26.74 -3.86
C ASP A 397 -9.05 -26.08 -4.45
N PHE A 398 -8.77 -24.84 -4.06
CA PHE A 398 -7.56 -24.10 -4.39
C PHE A 398 -6.94 -23.50 -3.13
N LYS A 399 -5.67 -23.11 -3.22
CA LYS A 399 -5.03 -22.20 -2.25
C LYS A 399 -4.27 -21.11 -2.99
N ASN A 400 -4.21 -19.90 -2.42
CA ASN A 400 -3.25 -18.89 -2.86
C ASN A 400 -1.87 -19.25 -2.34
N LEU A 401 -0.84 -19.01 -3.16
CA LEU A 401 0.54 -19.04 -2.69
C LEU A 401 0.84 -17.78 -1.86
N GLY A 402 1.62 -17.91 -0.78
CA GLY A 402 2.23 -16.77 -0.11
C GLY A 402 3.57 -16.39 -0.75
N MET A 403 4.44 -15.72 0.01
CA MET A 403 5.84 -15.53 -0.42
C MET A 403 6.57 -16.89 -0.43
N THR A 404 7.19 -17.25 -1.54
CA THR A 404 7.94 -18.51 -1.73
C THR A 404 9.44 -18.32 -1.91
N GLY A 405 9.90 -17.07 -2.05
CA GLY A 405 11.30 -16.71 -2.03
C GLY A 405 11.53 -15.22 -1.77
N PHE A 406 12.77 -14.90 -1.42
CA PHE A 406 13.27 -13.54 -1.33
C PHE A 406 14.64 -13.45 -2.00
N SER A 407 14.86 -12.39 -2.76
CA SER A 407 16.16 -12.12 -3.38
C SER A 407 16.50 -10.65 -3.17
N TYR A 408 17.79 -10.33 -3.11
CA TYR A 408 18.25 -8.96 -2.92
C TYR A 408 19.49 -8.65 -3.76
N PHE A 409 19.67 -7.36 -4.03
CA PHE A 409 20.92 -6.79 -4.52
C PHE A 409 21.56 -5.94 -3.43
N SER A 410 22.89 -5.88 -3.45
CA SER A 410 23.65 -4.97 -2.61
C SER A 410 24.79 -4.38 -3.44
N ALA A 411 24.75 -3.06 -3.64
CA ALA A 411 25.74 -2.39 -4.45
C ALA A 411 27.17 -2.59 -3.89
N GLY A 412 28.12 -2.85 -4.77
CA GLY A 412 29.50 -3.16 -4.39
C GLY A 412 29.72 -4.59 -3.87
N SER A 413 28.67 -5.43 -3.79
CA SER A 413 28.76 -6.85 -3.49
C SER A 413 28.78 -7.72 -4.76
N PRO A 414 29.02 -9.05 -4.64
CA PRO A 414 28.84 -10.00 -5.74
C PRO A 414 27.39 -10.08 -6.26
N TYR A 415 26.40 -9.61 -5.50
CA TYR A 415 24.99 -9.64 -5.85
C TYR A 415 24.58 -8.30 -6.48
N SER A 416 24.83 -8.17 -7.78
CA SER A 416 24.53 -6.98 -8.58
C SER A 416 23.35 -7.21 -9.52
N ASP A 417 22.74 -6.12 -9.99
CA ASP A 417 21.69 -6.15 -11.01
C ASP A 417 22.13 -6.90 -12.28
N PRO A 418 21.33 -7.89 -12.76
CA PRO A 418 21.57 -8.57 -14.01
C PRO A 418 21.65 -7.62 -15.20
N GLY A 419 22.36 -8.02 -16.24
CA GLY A 419 22.36 -7.22 -17.46
C GLY A 419 23.06 -7.84 -18.65
N GLY A 420 23.04 -7.12 -19.77
CA GLY A 420 23.56 -7.64 -21.02
C GLY A 420 22.50 -8.50 -21.75
N GLY A 421 22.92 -9.65 -22.26
CA GLY A 421 22.08 -10.54 -23.07
C GLY A 421 21.37 -11.62 -22.27
N TYR A 422 20.77 -12.59 -22.96
CA TYR A 422 19.96 -13.66 -22.38
C TYR A 422 20.61 -14.37 -21.18
N ASP A 423 21.86 -14.83 -21.32
CA ASP A 423 22.55 -15.63 -20.29
C ASP A 423 22.91 -14.85 -19.02
N THR A 424 23.17 -13.55 -19.14
CA THR A 424 23.61 -12.66 -18.06
C THR A 424 22.50 -11.74 -17.55
N ASN A 425 21.34 -11.75 -18.19
CA ASN A 425 20.16 -10.97 -17.83
C ASN A 425 18.97 -11.90 -17.53
N THR A 426 18.30 -12.43 -18.57
CA THR A 426 17.11 -13.29 -18.44
C THR A 426 17.33 -14.46 -17.48
N ILE A 427 18.43 -15.19 -17.65
CA ILE A 427 18.72 -16.37 -16.83
C ILE A 427 18.99 -15.99 -15.36
N LEU A 428 19.70 -14.89 -15.10
CA LEU A 428 19.96 -14.45 -13.72
C LEU A 428 18.69 -13.93 -13.05
N TRP A 429 17.82 -13.22 -13.77
CA TRP A 429 16.49 -12.86 -13.26
C TRP A 429 15.66 -14.10 -12.90
N TYR A 430 15.63 -15.10 -13.78
CA TYR A 430 14.88 -16.33 -13.51
C TYR A 430 15.48 -17.17 -12.35
N LYS A 431 16.78 -17.04 -12.07
CA LYS A 431 17.38 -17.59 -10.85
C LYS A 431 16.88 -16.86 -9.61
N MET A 432 16.87 -15.53 -9.64
CA MET A 432 16.41 -14.71 -8.53
C MET A 432 14.93 -14.91 -8.23
N LEU A 433 14.09 -15.02 -9.25
CA LEU A 433 12.68 -15.41 -9.12
C LEU A 433 12.48 -16.80 -8.49
N ARG A 434 13.55 -17.55 -8.24
CA ARG A 434 13.53 -18.85 -7.53
C ARG A 434 14.29 -18.80 -6.19
N GLY A 435 14.68 -17.61 -5.73
CA GLY A 435 15.44 -17.37 -4.50
C GLY A 435 16.92 -17.77 -4.60
N PHE A 436 17.49 -17.81 -5.80
CA PHE A 436 18.92 -18.04 -6.01
C PHE A 436 19.67 -16.73 -6.22
N ALA A 437 20.95 -16.71 -5.85
CA ALA A 437 21.80 -15.55 -6.08
C ALA A 437 21.99 -15.30 -7.60
N PRO A 438 22.11 -14.03 -8.03
CA PRO A 438 22.31 -13.64 -9.43
C PRO A 438 23.76 -13.90 -9.87
N LEU A 439 24.21 -15.14 -9.79
CA LEU A 439 25.56 -15.57 -10.15
C LEU A 439 25.54 -16.38 -11.44
N GLU A 440 26.54 -16.17 -12.30
CA GLU A 440 26.75 -17.01 -13.48
C GLU A 440 27.10 -18.45 -13.09
N GLY A 441 26.81 -19.40 -13.99
CA GLY A 441 27.04 -20.83 -13.77
C GLY A 441 25.82 -21.58 -13.22
N PRO A 442 25.97 -22.64 -12.42
CA PRO A 442 24.83 -23.38 -11.85
C PRO A 442 24.05 -22.54 -10.83
N ASP A 443 22.85 -23.00 -10.47
CA ASP A 443 22.05 -22.38 -9.40
C ASP A 443 22.81 -22.44 -8.07
N GLN A 444 22.94 -21.29 -7.40
CA GLN A 444 23.58 -21.16 -6.10
C GLN A 444 22.70 -20.29 -5.20
N ARG A 445 22.48 -20.73 -3.95
CA ARG A 445 21.79 -19.89 -2.96
C ARG A 445 22.68 -18.71 -2.57
N TYR A 446 22.06 -17.67 -2.05
CA TYR A 446 22.75 -16.61 -1.33
C TYR A 446 23.60 -17.21 -0.20
N ALA A 447 24.66 -16.51 0.22
CA ALA A 447 25.44 -16.92 1.38
C ALA A 447 24.59 -16.78 2.66
N PHE A 448 24.72 -17.73 3.59
CA PHE A 448 24.03 -17.75 4.88
C PHE A 448 25.04 -17.81 6.03
N PRO A 449 24.67 -17.37 7.24
CA PRO A 449 25.51 -17.50 8.42
C PRO A 449 25.94 -18.95 8.67
N PRO A 450 27.15 -19.19 9.23
CA PRO A 450 27.60 -20.53 9.57
C PRO A 450 26.59 -21.26 10.47
N GLY A 451 26.25 -22.51 10.10
CA GLY A 451 25.29 -23.33 10.84
C GLY A 451 23.82 -23.10 10.46
N VAL A 452 23.52 -22.13 9.59
CA VAL A 452 22.19 -21.95 9.00
C VAL A 452 22.12 -22.69 7.67
N THR A 453 21.05 -23.46 7.46
CA THR A 453 20.84 -24.17 6.18
C THR A 453 20.42 -23.17 5.10
N PRO A 454 21.14 -23.05 3.98
CA PRO A 454 20.75 -22.14 2.91
C PRO A 454 19.37 -22.47 2.33
N GLY A 455 18.51 -21.46 2.27
CA GLY A 455 17.15 -21.56 1.74
C GLY A 455 16.85 -20.46 0.73
N PRO A 456 15.60 -20.39 0.22
CA PRO A 456 15.16 -19.35 -0.71
C PRO A 456 14.89 -18.00 -0.02
N PHE A 457 15.08 -17.89 1.30
CA PHE A 457 14.82 -16.70 2.11
C PHE A 457 16.10 -16.22 2.81
N PRO A 458 17.04 -15.59 2.08
CA PRO A 458 18.12 -14.86 2.74
C PRO A 458 17.54 -13.69 3.52
N LEU A 459 18.25 -13.23 4.56
CA LEU A 459 17.86 -12.05 5.33
C LEU A 459 16.50 -12.18 6.04
N ALA A 460 16.11 -13.41 6.40
CA ALA A 460 14.86 -13.74 7.11
C ALA A 460 14.95 -13.62 8.65
N GLY A 461 15.97 -12.93 9.16
CA GLY A 461 16.12 -12.63 10.59
C GLY A 461 15.31 -11.41 11.03
N ASP A 462 15.31 -11.15 12.33
CA ASP A 462 14.63 -10.00 12.92
C ASP A 462 15.64 -8.90 13.29
N PRO A 463 15.66 -7.76 12.56
CA PRO A 463 16.56 -6.66 12.87
C PRO A 463 16.20 -5.92 14.16
N VAL A 464 14.95 -6.03 14.65
CA VAL A 464 14.52 -5.38 15.90
C VAL A 464 15.16 -6.06 17.11
N THR A 465 15.15 -7.39 17.14
CA THR A 465 15.82 -8.18 18.19
C THR A 465 17.30 -8.47 17.88
N GLY A 466 17.74 -8.23 16.65
CA GLY A 466 19.10 -8.53 16.20
C GLY A 466 19.38 -10.03 16.06
N THR A 467 18.36 -10.84 15.80
CA THR A 467 18.46 -12.31 15.76
C THR A 467 18.28 -12.87 14.36
N GLY A 468 18.92 -14.02 14.08
CA GLY A 468 18.83 -14.69 12.77
C GLY A 468 19.74 -14.07 11.69
N HIS A 469 19.41 -14.33 10.43
CA HIS A 469 20.15 -13.81 9.27
C HIS A 469 19.62 -12.40 8.96
N ILE A 470 20.32 -11.37 9.42
CA ILE A 470 19.95 -9.96 9.19
C ILE A 470 20.98 -9.27 8.29
N ASP A 471 20.57 -8.22 7.58
CA ASP A 471 21.47 -7.41 6.75
C ASP A 471 22.30 -6.43 7.61
N GLY A 472 23.40 -5.90 7.05
CA GLY A 472 24.18 -4.84 7.69
C GLY A 472 25.33 -5.29 8.60
N GLN A 473 25.68 -6.59 8.64
CA GLN A 473 26.67 -7.12 9.58
C GLN A 473 28.13 -7.04 9.10
N GLY A 474 28.37 -6.59 7.86
CA GLY A 474 29.72 -6.48 7.28
C GLY A 474 30.42 -7.82 7.02
N GLN A 475 29.64 -8.88 6.74
CA GLN A 475 30.08 -10.23 6.41
C GLN A 475 29.81 -10.55 4.93
N ASP A 476 30.32 -11.69 4.46
CA ASP A 476 30.07 -12.19 3.09
C ASP A 476 28.63 -12.66 2.84
N TYR A 477 27.87 -12.93 3.91
CA TYR A 477 26.43 -13.21 3.89
C TYR A 477 25.55 -12.03 4.33
N SER A 478 26.14 -10.89 4.71
CA SER A 478 25.40 -9.74 5.24
C SER A 478 26.26 -8.48 5.08
N PHE A 479 26.09 -7.76 3.98
CA PHE A 479 27.01 -6.68 3.60
C PHE A 479 26.78 -5.43 4.45
N VAL A 480 27.73 -4.51 4.45
CA VAL A 480 27.58 -3.21 5.15
C VAL A 480 26.39 -2.42 4.56
N PRO A 481 25.76 -1.52 5.35
CA PRO A 481 24.69 -0.66 4.86
C PRO A 481 25.07 0.09 3.58
N GLY A 482 24.09 0.30 2.72
CA GLY A 482 24.28 0.91 1.42
C GLY A 482 23.20 0.47 0.44
N ASP A 483 23.30 0.94 -0.78
CA ASP A 483 22.28 0.80 -1.80
C ASP A 483 21.79 -0.67 -2.00
N ARG A 484 20.47 -0.88 -1.84
CA ARG A 484 19.79 -2.19 -1.83
C ARG A 484 18.66 -2.25 -2.85
N ARG A 485 18.37 -3.48 -3.29
CA ARG A 485 17.08 -3.82 -3.92
C ARG A 485 16.54 -5.08 -3.28
N LEU A 486 15.23 -5.23 -3.32
CA LEU A 486 14.54 -6.42 -2.84
C LEU A 486 13.58 -6.98 -3.91
N LEU A 487 13.38 -8.30 -3.86
CA LEU A 487 12.40 -9.02 -4.65
C LEU A 487 11.60 -9.91 -3.70
N VAL A 488 10.31 -9.64 -3.60
CA VAL A 488 9.36 -10.48 -2.87
C VAL A 488 8.68 -11.39 -3.88
N ILE A 489 8.86 -12.70 -3.76
CA ILE A 489 8.62 -13.65 -4.85
C ILE A 489 7.53 -14.64 -4.46
N THR A 490 6.67 -15.00 -5.41
CA THR A 490 5.73 -16.13 -5.29
C THR A 490 5.77 -17.05 -6.52
N GLY A 491 5.45 -18.33 -6.32
CA GLY A 491 5.54 -19.40 -7.32
C GLY A 491 6.25 -20.67 -6.80
N PRO A 492 6.40 -21.74 -7.61
CA PRO A 492 5.97 -21.81 -8.99
C PRO A 492 4.46 -22.03 -9.12
N PHE A 493 3.91 -21.62 -10.25
CA PHE A 493 2.58 -22.00 -10.72
C PHE A 493 2.62 -22.26 -12.24
N GLU A 494 1.56 -22.86 -12.76
CA GLU A 494 1.34 -23.02 -14.20
C GLU A 494 0.33 -21.97 -14.69
N LEU A 495 0.54 -21.45 -15.89
CA LEU A 495 -0.39 -20.57 -16.59
C LEU A 495 -0.61 -21.09 -18.01
N ALA A 496 -1.70 -21.83 -18.19
CA ALA A 496 -2.05 -22.44 -19.46
C ALA A 496 -2.43 -21.39 -20.53
N ALA A 497 -2.46 -21.80 -21.78
CA ALA A 497 -2.92 -20.93 -22.87
C ALA A 497 -4.36 -20.45 -22.63
N GLY A 498 -4.59 -19.13 -22.64
CA GLY A 498 -5.90 -18.53 -22.38
C GLY A 498 -6.28 -18.42 -20.90
N ASP A 499 -5.45 -18.92 -19.99
CA ASP A 499 -5.70 -18.91 -18.55
C ASP A 499 -5.42 -17.54 -17.92
N THR A 500 -5.91 -17.35 -16.69
CA THR A 500 -5.74 -16.12 -15.91
C THR A 500 -5.34 -16.41 -14.48
N GLN A 501 -4.37 -15.65 -13.96
CA GLN A 501 -3.95 -15.67 -12.57
C GLN A 501 -4.01 -14.28 -11.96
N GLU A 502 -4.09 -14.20 -10.63
CA GLU A 502 -4.14 -12.94 -9.91
C GLU A 502 -3.17 -12.91 -8.74
N VAL A 503 -2.59 -11.74 -8.49
CA VAL A 503 -1.73 -11.45 -7.35
C VAL A 503 -2.16 -10.14 -6.71
N VAL A 504 -2.23 -10.10 -5.38
CA VAL A 504 -2.50 -8.91 -4.58
C VAL A 504 -1.34 -8.68 -3.61
N VAL A 505 -0.78 -7.48 -3.65
CA VAL A 505 0.29 -7.02 -2.76
C VAL A 505 -0.16 -5.76 -2.04
N ALA A 506 0.14 -5.66 -0.75
CA ALA A 506 0.06 -4.40 -0.02
C ALA A 506 1.45 -3.76 0.08
N PHE A 507 1.55 -2.47 -0.19
CA PHE A 507 2.66 -1.68 0.33
C PHE A 507 2.27 -1.13 1.70
N VAL A 508 3.14 -1.30 2.68
CA VAL A 508 2.91 -0.91 4.07
C VAL A 508 4.07 -0.05 4.56
N ALA A 509 3.75 1.11 5.15
CA ALA A 509 4.74 1.97 5.75
C ALA A 509 4.56 2.11 7.26
N GLY A 510 5.66 2.30 7.99
CA GLY A 510 5.69 2.49 9.43
C GLY A 510 6.71 3.52 9.86
N LEU A 511 6.35 4.34 10.85
CA LEU A 511 7.22 5.35 11.45
C LEU A 511 7.17 5.22 12.97
N GLY A 512 8.27 4.73 13.55
CA GLY A 512 8.47 4.62 14.98
C GLY A 512 9.24 5.81 15.56
N SER A 513 9.79 5.62 16.75
CA SER A 513 10.72 6.57 17.39
C SER A 513 12.15 6.48 16.85
N ASP A 514 12.51 5.37 16.23
CA ASP A 514 13.80 5.11 15.61
C ASP A 514 13.67 4.14 14.43
N ARG A 515 14.76 3.92 13.71
CA ARG A 515 14.81 3.06 12.51
C ARG A 515 14.33 1.62 12.74
N LEU A 516 14.54 1.05 13.94
CA LEU A 516 14.17 -0.33 14.26
C LEU A 516 12.73 -0.39 14.74
N SER A 517 12.31 0.55 15.57
CA SER A 517 10.93 0.63 16.01
C SER A 517 9.98 0.97 14.84
N SER A 518 10.46 1.67 13.80
CA SER A 518 9.76 1.82 12.52
C SER A 518 9.45 0.48 11.82
N VAL A 519 10.35 -0.52 11.92
CA VAL A 519 10.08 -1.88 11.40
C VAL A 519 8.93 -2.52 12.19
N SER A 520 8.91 -2.37 13.51
CA SER A 520 7.80 -2.84 14.36
C SER A 520 6.48 -2.17 14.01
N VAL A 521 6.45 -0.85 13.76
CA VAL A 521 5.24 -0.14 13.30
C VAL A 521 4.76 -0.65 11.96
N MET A 522 5.68 -0.86 11.02
CA MET A 522 5.34 -1.33 9.69
C MET A 522 4.72 -2.73 9.77
N LYS A 523 5.31 -3.67 10.51
CA LYS A 523 4.73 -4.99 10.78
C LYS A 523 3.41 -4.94 11.57
N PHE A 524 3.24 -3.94 12.44
CA PHE A 524 1.95 -3.71 13.13
C PHE A 524 0.87 -3.31 12.14
N ASN A 525 1.16 -2.34 11.25
CA ASN A 525 0.23 -1.88 10.21
C ASN A 525 -0.08 -2.99 9.21
N ASP A 526 0.89 -3.84 8.89
CA ASP A 526 0.77 -4.98 7.98
C ASP A 526 -0.37 -5.94 8.39
N ARG A 527 -0.56 -6.17 9.69
CA ARG A 527 -1.70 -6.98 10.17
C ARG A 527 -3.06 -6.38 9.82
N PHE A 528 -3.18 -5.05 9.70
CA PHE A 528 -4.42 -4.43 9.21
C PHE A 528 -4.59 -4.64 7.71
N ALA A 529 -3.50 -4.68 6.93
CA ALA A 529 -3.56 -5.05 5.52
C ALA A 529 -4.06 -6.49 5.36
N GLN A 530 -3.47 -7.44 6.11
CA GLN A 530 -3.88 -8.85 6.13
C GLN A 530 -5.34 -9.01 6.56
N ASN A 531 -5.75 -8.40 7.69
CA ASN A 531 -7.13 -8.47 8.17
C ASN A 531 -8.13 -7.88 7.14
N THR A 532 -7.75 -6.79 6.48
CA THR A 532 -8.58 -6.16 5.44
C THR A 532 -8.72 -7.07 4.22
N TYR A 533 -7.64 -7.71 3.80
CA TYR A 533 -7.65 -8.68 2.70
C TYR A 533 -8.43 -9.96 3.03
N ASP A 534 -8.22 -10.54 4.22
CA ASP A 534 -8.92 -11.74 4.69
C ASP A 534 -10.43 -11.48 4.80
N ALA A 535 -10.83 -10.24 5.07
CA ALA A 535 -12.21 -9.78 5.03
C ALA A 535 -12.73 -9.49 3.60
N LEU A 536 -11.99 -9.87 2.56
CA LEU A 536 -12.26 -9.51 1.16
C LEU A 536 -12.47 -8.01 0.97
N PHE A 537 -11.62 -7.19 1.58
CA PHE A 537 -11.70 -5.71 1.57
C PHE A 537 -12.99 -5.11 2.12
N GLN A 538 -13.73 -5.87 2.95
CA GLN A 538 -14.73 -5.28 3.81
C GLN A 538 -14.04 -4.49 4.92
N VAL A 539 -14.39 -3.21 5.06
CA VAL A 539 -13.86 -2.37 6.13
C VAL A 539 -14.86 -2.39 7.29
N PRO A 540 -14.41 -2.64 8.54
CA PRO A 540 -15.29 -2.60 9.69
C PRO A 540 -16.07 -1.29 9.80
N GLN A 541 -17.39 -1.40 9.94
CA GLN A 541 -18.26 -0.24 10.14
C GLN A 541 -18.51 0.00 11.62
N ALA A 542 -18.33 1.25 12.03
CA ALA A 542 -18.78 1.71 13.34
C ALA A 542 -20.31 1.55 13.46
N PRO A 543 -20.85 1.38 14.68
CA PRO A 543 -22.29 1.29 14.88
C PRO A 543 -22.98 2.58 14.43
N ALA A 544 -24.27 2.49 14.08
CA ALA A 544 -25.03 3.66 13.69
C ALA A 544 -25.05 4.69 14.83
N ALA A 545 -24.82 5.96 14.51
CA ALA A 545 -24.83 7.02 15.51
C ALA A 545 -26.25 7.18 16.10
N PRO A 546 -26.39 7.32 17.42
CA PRO A 546 -27.70 7.53 18.05
C PRO A 546 -28.37 8.82 17.55
N ASP A 547 -29.70 8.79 17.36
CA ASP A 547 -30.49 10.01 17.10
C ASP A 547 -30.87 10.66 18.42
N VAL A 548 -30.09 11.67 18.80
CA VAL A 548 -30.26 12.38 20.08
C VAL A 548 -31.24 13.53 19.92
N LYS A 549 -32.33 13.49 20.70
CA LYS A 549 -33.25 14.60 20.94
C LYS A 549 -32.84 15.35 22.19
N VAL A 550 -32.91 16.68 22.11
CA VAL A 550 -32.52 17.58 23.19
C VAL A 550 -33.75 18.30 23.71
N THR A 551 -33.91 18.35 25.03
CA THR A 551 -34.84 19.25 25.71
C THR A 551 -34.08 20.21 26.61
N GLU A 552 -34.24 21.51 26.35
CA GLU A 552 -33.57 22.58 27.08
C GLU A 552 -34.46 23.12 28.20
N LEU A 553 -34.00 23.03 29.44
CA LEU A 553 -34.73 23.44 30.65
C LEU A 553 -33.92 24.47 31.46
N ASN A 554 -34.49 24.92 32.59
CA ASN A 554 -33.86 25.88 33.48
C ASN A 554 -32.68 25.23 34.23
N GLY A 555 -31.46 25.57 33.84
CA GLY A 555 -30.23 25.04 34.44
C GLY A 555 -29.97 23.56 34.13
N GLU A 556 -30.65 22.99 33.14
CA GLU A 556 -30.62 21.56 32.84
C GLU A 556 -30.89 21.31 31.35
N ILE A 557 -30.23 20.30 30.80
CA ILE A 557 -30.46 19.75 29.46
C ILE A 557 -30.77 18.26 29.60
N ILE A 558 -31.84 17.80 28.95
CA ILE A 558 -32.13 16.37 28.81
C ILE A 558 -31.73 15.93 27.40
N LEU A 559 -30.89 14.90 27.34
CA LEU A 559 -30.58 14.16 26.13
C LEU A 559 -31.40 12.87 26.14
N ASP A 560 -32.14 12.59 25.08
CA ASP A 560 -32.85 11.33 24.86
C ASP A 560 -32.46 10.76 23.49
N TRP A 561 -32.04 9.51 23.45
CA TRP A 561 -31.78 8.78 22.21
C TRP A 561 -32.49 7.42 22.20
N GLY A 562 -33.58 7.31 22.98
CA GLY A 562 -34.43 6.13 23.05
C GLY A 562 -35.75 6.28 22.31
N SER A 563 -36.10 7.48 21.88
CA SER A 563 -37.40 7.78 21.25
C SER A 563 -37.58 7.20 19.84
N ASP A 564 -36.52 7.06 19.06
CA ASP A 564 -36.54 6.43 17.74
C ASP A 564 -36.14 4.95 17.82
N LEU A 565 -37.15 4.07 17.86
CA LEU A 565 -36.92 2.63 18.02
C LEU A 565 -36.24 1.98 16.81
N GLU A 566 -36.44 2.50 15.60
CA GLU A 566 -35.77 1.98 14.40
C GLU A 566 -34.27 2.34 14.44
N GLN A 567 -33.96 3.58 14.84
CA GLN A 567 -32.57 4.00 15.01
C GLN A 567 -31.87 3.25 16.15
N VAL A 568 -32.57 2.99 17.26
CA VAL A 568 -32.06 2.17 18.37
C VAL A 568 -31.72 0.76 17.88
N ALA A 569 -32.64 0.10 17.16
CA ALA A 569 -32.38 -1.23 16.61
C ALA A 569 -31.19 -1.22 15.62
N ALA A 570 -31.10 -0.21 14.75
CA ALA A 570 -29.98 -0.05 13.81
C ALA A 570 -28.63 0.15 14.52
N THR A 571 -28.63 0.76 15.71
CA THR A 571 -27.43 0.98 16.53
C THR A 571 -27.07 -0.25 17.37
N GLU A 572 -28.04 -0.89 18.02
CA GLU A 572 -27.80 -1.90 19.06
C GLU A 572 -27.85 -3.35 18.58
N GLU A 573 -28.66 -3.66 17.55
CA GLU A 573 -28.91 -5.05 17.13
C GLU A 573 -28.05 -5.48 15.94
N LYS A 574 -27.50 -4.51 15.19
CA LYS A 574 -26.69 -4.79 14.00
C LYS A 574 -25.30 -5.30 14.41
N VAL A 575 -24.94 -6.49 13.93
CA VAL A 575 -23.56 -6.99 13.98
C VAL A 575 -22.85 -6.56 12.69
N ASN A 576 -21.78 -5.77 12.81
CA ASN A 576 -21.01 -5.32 11.65
C ASN A 576 -19.84 -6.27 11.39
N GLU A 577 -19.71 -6.72 10.15
CA GLU A 577 -18.56 -7.47 9.67
C GLU A 577 -17.61 -6.56 8.88
N PRO A 578 -16.33 -6.91 8.77
CA PRO A 578 -15.65 -8.06 9.40
C PRO A 578 -15.36 -7.83 10.89
N GLY A 579 -15.01 -8.90 11.61
CA GLY A 579 -14.65 -8.87 13.03
C GLY A 579 -15.84 -9.10 13.98
N GLY A 580 -17.05 -9.27 13.44
CA GLY A 580 -18.26 -9.53 14.20
C GLY A 580 -18.52 -8.48 15.30
N TYR A 581 -18.41 -7.19 14.97
CA TYR A 581 -18.57 -6.11 15.93
C TYR A 581 -20.00 -6.06 16.47
N LYS A 582 -20.14 -6.20 17.78
CA LYS A 582 -21.42 -6.09 18.49
C LYS A 582 -21.46 -4.81 19.30
N PHE A 583 -22.63 -4.19 19.36
CA PHE A 583 -22.89 -3.05 20.25
C PHE A 583 -22.53 -3.42 21.70
N GLU A 584 -21.80 -2.52 22.35
CA GLU A 584 -21.37 -2.70 23.74
C GLU A 584 -21.90 -1.58 24.63
N GLY A 585 -21.98 -0.33 24.14
CA GLY A 585 -22.51 0.77 24.94
C GLY A 585 -22.58 2.14 24.27
N TYR A 586 -23.04 3.12 25.04
CA TYR A 586 -23.07 4.54 24.68
C TYR A 586 -22.08 5.35 25.51
N ASN A 587 -21.42 6.32 24.89
CA ASN A 587 -20.61 7.32 25.58
C ASN A 587 -21.28 8.71 25.47
N VAL A 588 -21.30 9.45 26.56
CA VAL A 588 -21.78 10.85 26.60
C VAL A 588 -20.61 11.79 26.85
N TYR A 589 -20.49 12.84 26.04
CA TYR A 589 -19.39 13.79 26.08
C TYR A 589 -19.86 15.24 26.21
N GLN A 590 -19.02 16.06 26.84
CA GLN A 590 -19.06 17.52 26.69
C GLN A 590 -17.80 17.99 25.96
N LEU A 591 -17.99 18.85 24.96
CA LEU A 591 -16.92 19.43 24.15
C LEU A 591 -16.71 20.92 24.51
N PRO A 592 -15.47 21.43 24.44
CA PRO A 592 -15.19 22.85 24.69
C PRO A 592 -15.77 23.80 23.65
N THR A 593 -15.79 23.39 22.37
CA THR A 593 -16.25 24.20 21.23
C THR A 593 -17.02 23.34 20.22
N PRO A 594 -17.76 23.93 19.25
CA PRO A 594 -18.50 23.15 18.26
C PRO A 594 -17.58 22.48 17.23
N THR A 595 -16.32 22.89 17.14
CA THR A 595 -15.31 22.32 16.22
C THR A 595 -14.28 21.45 16.93
N SER A 596 -14.43 21.25 18.24
CA SER A 596 -13.58 20.35 19.03
C SER A 596 -13.78 18.89 18.61
N SER A 597 -12.71 18.10 18.73
CA SER A 597 -12.75 16.65 18.51
C SER A 597 -12.97 15.90 19.83
N LEU A 598 -13.19 14.58 19.78
CA LEU A 598 -13.24 13.76 21.00
C LEU A 598 -11.94 13.81 21.82
N LYS A 599 -10.79 14.16 21.21
CA LYS A 599 -9.52 14.32 21.95
C LYS A 599 -9.56 15.46 22.96
N ASP A 600 -10.38 16.48 22.69
CA ASP A 600 -10.56 17.65 23.54
C ASP A 600 -11.80 17.52 24.43
N ALA A 601 -12.59 16.46 24.23
CA ALA A 601 -13.85 16.25 24.92
C ALA A 601 -13.64 15.61 26.29
N LYS A 602 -14.50 15.96 27.24
CA LYS A 602 -14.60 15.25 28.52
C LYS A 602 -15.71 14.21 28.41
N ARG A 603 -15.36 12.92 28.51
CA ARG A 603 -16.33 11.84 28.66
C ARG A 603 -16.99 11.96 30.03
N ILE A 604 -18.30 12.13 30.04
CA ILE A 604 -19.11 12.36 31.23
C ILE A 604 -19.51 11.03 31.86
N VAL A 605 -20.05 10.14 31.04
CA VAL A 605 -20.57 8.83 31.46
C VAL A 605 -20.55 7.85 30.29
N THR A 606 -20.47 6.57 30.61
CA THR A 606 -20.61 5.44 29.68
C THR A 606 -21.76 4.56 30.17
N PHE A 607 -22.65 4.17 29.27
CA PHE A 607 -23.77 3.26 29.53
C PHE A 607 -23.58 2.01 28.68
N ASP A 608 -23.13 0.93 29.29
CA ASP A 608 -22.62 -0.25 28.61
C ASP A 608 -23.21 -1.55 29.16
N LEU A 609 -23.18 -2.60 28.34
CA LEU A 609 -23.58 -3.93 28.72
C LEU A 609 -22.75 -4.42 29.92
N PRO A 610 -23.32 -5.23 30.82
CA PRO A 610 -22.59 -5.80 31.94
C PRO A 610 -21.74 -6.99 31.48
N THR A 611 -20.72 -6.70 30.68
CA THR A 611 -19.85 -7.66 29.98
C THR A 611 -18.39 -7.49 30.43
N ASP A 612 -17.62 -8.58 30.40
CA ASP A 612 -16.19 -8.57 30.71
C ASP A 612 -15.37 -8.81 29.43
N PRO A 613 -14.24 -8.10 29.24
CA PRO A 613 -13.65 -7.12 30.18
C PRO A 613 -14.37 -5.76 30.16
N THR A 614 -14.57 -5.15 31.34
CA THR A 614 -15.16 -3.80 31.49
C THR A 614 -14.41 -2.72 30.71
N VAL A 615 -13.08 -2.86 30.59
CA VAL A 615 -12.25 -1.96 29.79
C VAL A 615 -11.80 -2.72 28.56
N VAL A 616 -12.14 -2.20 27.38
CA VAL A 616 -11.71 -2.78 26.13
C VAL A 616 -10.32 -2.24 25.83
N LEU A 617 -9.37 -3.17 25.72
CA LEU A 617 -8.02 -2.88 25.31
C LEU A 617 -7.89 -3.09 23.81
N ASP A 618 -7.06 -2.28 23.18
CA ASP A 618 -6.64 -2.47 21.80
C ASP A 618 -5.12 -2.36 21.72
N GLU A 619 -4.54 -3.06 20.76
CA GLU A 619 -3.11 -2.94 20.54
C GLU A 619 -2.80 -1.59 19.90
N GLN A 620 -1.94 -0.81 20.55
CA GLN A 620 -1.43 0.44 20.01
C GLN A 620 0.09 0.44 20.04
N PHE A 621 0.69 1.00 18.99
CA PHE A 621 2.11 1.21 18.98
C PHE A 621 2.49 2.37 19.91
N ASP A 622 3.21 2.06 20.98
CA ASP A 622 3.77 3.07 21.85
C ASP A 622 5.12 3.55 21.31
N VAL A 623 5.10 4.74 20.75
CA VAL A 623 6.29 5.38 20.18
C VAL A 623 7.41 5.52 21.20
N SER A 624 7.09 5.71 22.49
CA SER A 624 8.10 5.97 23.52
C SER A 624 8.97 4.73 23.83
N SER A 625 8.35 3.56 23.93
CA SER A 625 9.02 2.28 24.17
C SER A 625 9.41 1.55 22.88
N GLY A 626 8.81 1.91 21.74
CA GLY A 626 8.95 1.20 20.48
C GLY A 626 8.26 -0.17 20.46
N GLN A 627 7.33 -0.39 21.39
CA GLN A 627 6.61 -1.66 21.57
C GLN A 627 5.13 -1.51 21.24
N ILE A 628 4.50 -2.63 20.88
CA ILE A 628 3.05 -2.74 20.79
C ILE A 628 2.54 -2.99 22.21
N LEU A 629 1.72 -2.08 22.72
CA LEU A 629 1.13 -2.15 24.05
C LEU A 629 -0.39 -2.24 23.94
N GLU A 630 -1.01 -3.05 24.80
CA GLU A 630 -2.45 -3.01 24.99
C GLU A 630 -2.84 -1.73 25.73
N GLN A 631 -3.60 -0.84 25.08
CA GLN A 631 -4.08 0.41 25.65
C GLN A 631 -5.61 0.42 25.74
N PRO A 632 -6.18 1.02 26.80
CA PRO A 632 -7.63 1.22 26.88
C PRO A 632 -8.16 2.08 25.74
N VAL A 633 -9.05 1.51 24.91
CA VAL A 633 -9.77 2.24 23.86
C VAL A 633 -11.21 2.54 24.24
N GLN A 634 -11.83 1.69 25.06
CA GLN A 634 -13.14 1.95 25.65
C GLN A 634 -13.10 1.70 27.15
N PHE A 635 -13.79 2.54 27.89
CA PHE A 635 -13.81 2.50 29.35
C PHE A 635 -15.25 2.27 29.77
N GLY A 636 -15.63 1.01 29.77
CA GLY A 636 -16.93 0.59 30.27
C GLY A 636 -17.07 0.84 31.76
N SER A 637 -18.32 0.73 32.21
CA SER A 637 -18.75 0.85 33.59
C SER A 637 -19.60 -0.33 34.05
N ASN A 638 -19.98 -1.21 33.12
CA ASN A 638 -20.95 -2.29 33.29
C ASN A 638 -22.27 -1.79 33.92
N SER A 639 -22.67 -0.55 33.62
CA SER A 639 -23.80 0.14 34.28
C SER A 639 -25.17 -0.26 33.73
N GLY A 640 -25.19 -0.99 32.62
CA GLY A 640 -26.39 -1.28 31.84
C GLY A 640 -26.72 -0.17 30.86
N ILE A 641 -27.47 -0.52 29.81
CA ILE A 641 -27.85 0.44 28.76
C ILE A 641 -28.89 1.42 29.29
N GLN A 642 -28.57 2.72 29.19
CA GLN A 642 -29.51 3.82 29.31
C GLN A 642 -29.53 4.62 28.01
N ARG A 643 -30.71 5.15 27.67
CA ARG A 643 -30.92 5.95 26.46
C ARG A 643 -31.31 7.39 26.75
N TYR A 644 -31.03 7.84 27.97
CA TYR A 644 -31.28 9.21 28.40
C TYR A 644 -30.17 9.67 29.32
N PHE A 645 -29.90 10.98 29.33
CA PHE A 645 -28.97 11.59 30.25
C PHE A 645 -29.42 12.98 30.65
N LYS A 646 -29.30 13.28 31.94
CA LYS A 646 -29.51 14.61 32.51
C LYS A 646 -28.17 15.32 32.64
N PHE A 647 -28.01 16.41 31.90
CA PHE A 647 -26.86 17.29 31.97
C PHE A 647 -27.22 18.57 32.75
N ASP A 648 -26.67 18.75 33.94
CA ASP A 648 -27.03 19.82 34.89
C ASP A 648 -25.81 20.56 35.49
N ARG A 649 -24.61 20.26 34.98
CA ARG A 649 -23.36 20.91 35.37
C ARG A 649 -22.40 21.00 34.20
N ASP A 650 -21.48 21.96 34.27
CA ASP A 650 -20.39 22.09 33.29
C ASP A 650 -19.24 21.15 33.71
N TYR A 651 -19.07 20.05 32.99
CA TYR A 651 -17.99 19.10 33.23
C TYR A 651 -16.65 19.62 32.69
N VAL A 652 -16.63 20.36 31.58
CA VAL A 652 -15.38 20.91 30.99
C VAL A 652 -14.77 21.97 31.90
N GLN A 653 -15.57 22.91 32.41
CA GLN A 653 -15.11 23.94 33.35
C GLN A 653 -15.12 23.49 34.82
N ASP A 654 -15.68 22.31 35.09
CA ASP A 654 -15.86 21.75 36.44
C ASP A 654 -16.69 22.65 37.37
N VAL A 655 -17.85 23.11 36.89
CA VAL A 655 -18.78 23.97 37.61
C VAL A 655 -20.09 23.23 37.86
N ASP A 656 -20.53 23.13 39.12
CA ASP A 656 -21.75 22.43 39.57
C ASP A 656 -23.09 23.13 39.19
N LYS A 657 -23.14 23.80 38.04
CA LYS A 657 -24.35 24.41 37.48
C LYS A 657 -24.19 24.68 35.98
N LEU A 658 -25.32 24.84 35.31
CA LEU A 658 -25.38 25.47 34.00
C LEU A 658 -25.90 26.91 34.11
N ASN A 659 -25.34 27.80 33.31
CA ASN A 659 -25.84 29.17 33.21
C ASN A 659 -26.83 29.25 32.05
N ASN A 660 -28.07 29.67 32.34
CA ASN A 660 -29.06 29.87 31.28
C ASN A 660 -28.56 30.91 30.26
N GLY A 661 -28.79 30.65 28.97
CA GLY A 661 -28.33 31.49 27.87
C GLY A 661 -26.85 31.30 27.48
N GLN A 662 -26.09 30.47 28.20
CA GLN A 662 -24.77 30.03 27.78
C GLN A 662 -24.91 28.77 26.90
N GLU A 663 -24.21 28.74 25.78
CA GLU A 663 -24.18 27.58 24.88
C GLU A 663 -23.18 26.54 25.40
N TYR A 664 -23.58 25.27 25.36
CA TYR A 664 -22.78 24.10 25.69
C TYR A 664 -22.79 23.14 24.50
N TYR A 665 -21.73 22.35 24.34
CA TYR A 665 -21.59 21.41 23.23
C TYR A 665 -21.55 19.99 23.75
N LEU A 666 -22.53 19.17 23.36
CA LEU A 666 -22.69 17.81 23.83
C LEU A 666 -22.66 16.83 22.67
N ALA A 667 -22.26 15.59 22.93
CA ALA A 667 -22.37 14.51 21.96
C ALA A 667 -22.71 13.19 22.67
N VAL A 668 -23.44 12.33 21.98
CA VAL A 668 -23.65 10.94 22.36
C VAL A 668 -23.19 10.07 21.19
N THR A 669 -22.41 9.05 21.48
CA THR A 669 -21.93 8.06 20.52
C THR A 669 -22.27 6.67 21.02
N ALA A 670 -22.37 5.71 20.08
CA ALA A 670 -22.40 4.29 20.38
C ALA A 670 -21.02 3.69 20.07
N TYR A 671 -20.62 2.65 20.79
CA TYR A 671 -19.44 1.87 20.46
C TYR A 671 -19.75 0.37 20.42
N SER A 672 -18.99 -0.33 19.60
CA SER A 672 -19.06 -1.77 19.41
C SER A 672 -17.70 -2.40 19.63
N VAL A 673 -17.69 -3.68 20.00
CA VAL A 673 -16.47 -4.47 20.27
C VAL A 673 -16.41 -5.65 19.32
N ALA A 674 -15.24 -5.92 18.76
CA ALA A 674 -14.99 -7.07 17.91
C ALA A 674 -15.16 -8.37 18.71
N THR A 675 -15.85 -9.36 18.14
CA THR A 675 -16.01 -10.67 18.79
C THR A 675 -15.00 -11.70 18.30
N VAL A 676 -14.33 -11.42 17.17
CA VAL A 676 -13.21 -12.22 16.67
C VAL A 676 -11.95 -11.88 17.49
N PRO A 677 -11.32 -12.85 18.19
CA PRO A 677 -10.12 -12.59 18.97
C PRO A 677 -8.97 -12.05 18.12
N GLY A 678 -8.31 -10.98 18.60
CA GLY A 678 -7.16 -10.36 17.92
C GLY A 678 -7.51 -9.52 16.69
N PHE A 679 -8.80 -9.31 16.39
CA PHE A 679 -9.21 -8.42 15.31
C PHE A 679 -8.94 -6.96 15.69
N LEU A 680 -8.31 -6.21 14.78
CA LEU A 680 -7.94 -4.81 15.01
C LEU A 680 -8.70 -3.89 14.04
N PRO A 681 -9.27 -2.77 14.53
CA PRO A 681 -9.26 -2.30 15.92
C PRO A 681 -10.21 -3.10 16.83
N ALA A 682 -9.88 -3.31 18.10
CA ALA A 682 -10.74 -4.07 19.03
C ALA A 682 -12.12 -3.41 19.27
N SER A 683 -12.24 -2.09 19.05
CA SER A 683 -13.50 -1.36 19.18
C SER A 683 -13.66 -0.27 18.11
N LEU A 684 -14.92 0.00 17.75
CA LEU A 684 -15.30 1.10 16.86
C LEU A 684 -16.34 1.97 17.54
N GLU A 685 -16.25 3.28 17.34
CA GLU A 685 -17.19 4.26 17.90
C GLU A 685 -17.86 5.05 16.76
N SER A 686 -19.16 5.24 16.87
CA SER A 686 -19.98 5.91 15.87
C SER A 686 -19.55 7.35 15.64
N ASN A 687 -19.78 7.87 14.43
CA ASN A 687 -19.51 9.27 14.09
C ASN A 687 -20.11 10.24 15.11
N VAL A 688 -19.30 11.20 15.55
CA VAL A 688 -19.68 12.19 16.56
C VAL A 688 -20.49 13.29 15.92
N ARG A 689 -21.69 13.53 16.46
CA ARG A 689 -22.52 14.68 16.11
C ARG A 689 -22.54 15.66 17.28
N VAL A 690 -21.89 16.80 17.11
CA VAL A 690 -21.84 17.85 18.14
C VAL A 690 -23.17 18.62 18.14
N LEU A 691 -23.83 18.64 19.29
CA LEU A 691 -25.08 19.34 19.54
C LEU A 691 -24.79 20.61 20.33
N ALA A 692 -25.10 21.77 19.74
CA ALA A 692 -25.14 23.03 20.47
C ALA A 692 -26.45 23.11 21.26
N VAL A 693 -26.35 23.27 22.58
CA VAL A 693 -27.50 23.30 23.49
C VAL A 693 -27.40 24.51 24.42
N THR A 694 -28.51 25.15 24.71
CA THR A 694 -28.58 26.34 25.57
C THR A 694 -29.68 26.17 26.61
N PRO A 695 -29.35 25.93 27.90
CA PRO A 695 -30.35 25.87 28.96
C PRO A 695 -31.05 27.22 29.06
N LYS A 696 -32.37 27.17 29.27
CA LYS A 696 -33.23 28.34 29.21
C LYS A 696 -34.41 28.18 30.15
N VAL A 697 -34.88 29.30 30.69
CA VAL A 697 -36.13 29.31 31.44
C VAL A 697 -37.28 29.15 30.43
N PRO A 698 -38.15 28.14 30.59
CA PRO A 698 -39.31 27.98 29.73
C PRO A 698 -40.18 29.25 29.72
N PHE A 699 -40.74 29.58 28.56
CA PHE A 699 -41.59 30.76 28.41
C PHE A 699 -42.82 30.62 29.32
N GLY A 700 -42.99 31.51 30.31
CA GLY A 700 -44.15 31.52 31.21
C GLY A 700 -43.92 31.04 32.64
N THR A 701 -42.72 30.64 33.02
CA THR A 701 -42.33 30.39 34.42
C THR A 701 -41.54 31.59 34.95
N GLN A 702 -42.08 32.27 35.98
CA GLN A 702 -41.39 33.33 36.74
C GLN A 702 -40.42 32.74 37.77
#